data_AF-U4LHS6-F1
#
_entry.id   AF-U4LHS6-F1
#
_cell.length_a   1.000
_cell.length_b   1.000
_cell.length_c   1.000
_cell.angle_alpha   90.00
_cell.angle_beta   90.00
_cell.angle_gamma   90.00
#
_symmetry.space_group_name_H-M   'P 1'
#
loop_
_entity.id
_entity.type
_entity.pdbx_description
1 polymer ?
#
loop_
_entity_poly.entity_id
_entity_poly.type
_entity_poly.pdbx_seq_one_letter_code
_entity_poly.pdbx_strand_id
1 'polypeptide(L)'
;MGKRKASSSIGSESKKGKTTTLSVLSKEPENVKAAFRDDLFDKKVLKEYNEQYINSGPYRHAVIPSLINSPLLHSVRKEILEHLSFTPKETDIYRLHQTGDLANLSGLPAELQAKLPSLRRLRDALYSQTFRDYVCGVTGCGALSGQKTDMAINVYTPGCHLLTHDDVIGSRRVSYILYLCGSEEKPWKPEWGGALRLYPTEKAEDGTLVPKAEWSRYLPPAWNQLAFFEVVPGESFHDVEEVYDGADGDRTRMAISGWFHIPQKGEDGYIEGLEEELGKKSSLTSLHSKSEQYDRPQPKVVSCADADETFSADEIDFLLKYVHPTYLTPDTLDQLKEQFEEDQFIQISSFLRNIYEEPLRKYLAEKDKEKSSWPVAVPPHKQKFLYLQPEDSKKDLSPIEELLNVLFPSQEFQKLLQHATGLKLISRNILARRFRKGMDYTLATGLTASSPAATSGSGMQLEISLSLTPSEGWEQTVLEEGPKKVKKKKGSRLNPDYVPEEPVKRFNDSERQVGGHEIYMAAEDDDPTNDPAIYQAQQDDDDGMLFANYPSWNTLNVALRDEGVLKFMKYVSASAKGDRWDIVGEFGVEEGDSSDDEDEEGTKGADGEGDGDEDNEDEDDDDEDDDDESDESDESDESDESDESDESEDSYDGKFDDEPEWQGCSP
;
A
#
# COMPACT_ATOMS: atom_id res chain seq x y z
N MET A 1 -68.80 31.41 0.55
CA MET A 1 -70.25 31.11 0.55
C MET A 1 -70.49 29.84 -0.28
N GLY A 2 -71.24 28.86 0.27
CA GLY A 2 -71.77 27.64 -0.39
C GLY A 2 -70.76 26.52 -0.66
N LYS A 3 -70.62 25.42 0.11
CA LYS A 3 -71.53 24.26 0.35
C LYS A 3 -72.20 23.73 -0.94
N ARG A 4 -72.35 22.43 -1.23
CA ARG A 4 -71.85 21.10 -0.81
C ARG A 4 -72.73 20.08 -1.61
N LYS A 5 -72.23 18.84 -1.85
CA LYS A 5 -72.93 17.57 -2.20
C LYS A 5 -73.42 17.35 -3.65
N ALA A 6 -73.57 16.13 -4.19
CA ALA A 6 -73.01 14.77 -4.03
C ALA A 6 -73.88 13.80 -4.89
N SER A 7 -73.32 12.66 -5.31
CA SER A 7 -73.96 11.37 -5.71
C SER A 7 -74.65 11.27 -7.09
N SER A 8 -74.73 10.14 -7.82
CA SER A 8 -74.02 8.83 -7.92
C SER A 8 -74.81 7.96 -8.93
N SER A 9 -74.16 7.21 -9.84
CA SER A 9 -74.63 5.93 -10.46
C SER A 9 -73.64 5.50 -11.57
N ILE A 10 -72.73 4.53 -11.37
CA ILE A 10 -72.84 3.07 -11.64
C ILE A 10 -73.40 2.78 -13.05
N GLY A 11 -72.57 2.58 -14.07
CA GLY A 11 -72.05 1.27 -14.57
C GLY A 11 -72.64 1.06 -15.98
N SER A 12 -72.02 0.53 -17.04
CA SER A 12 -70.80 -0.23 -17.32
C SER A 12 -70.60 -0.17 -18.85
N GLU A 13 -69.37 -0.12 -19.37
CA GLU A 13 -68.92 -0.98 -20.48
C GLU A 13 -67.50 -0.63 -20.94
N SER A 14 -66.75 -1.69 -21.19
CA SER A 14 -65.32 -1.85 -21.35
C SER A 14 -64.68 -1.13 -22.54
N LYS A 15 -63.51 -0.50 -22.32
CA LYS A 15 -62.47 -0.37 -23.35
C LYS A 15 -61.09 -0.66 -22.75
N LYS A 16 -60.41 -1.64 -23.35
CA LYS A 16 -59.06 -2.12 -23.06
C LYS A 16 -58.06 -0.96 -22.98
N GLY A 17 -57.59 -0.64 -21.78
CA GLY A 17 -56.40 0.18 -21.57
C GLY A 17 -55.15 -0.69 -21.72
N LYS A 18 -54.25 -0.30 -22.62
CA LYS A 18 -52.91 -0.87 -22.75
C LYS A 18 -52.15 -0.61 -21.44
N THR A 19 -51.73 -1.67 -20.77
CA THR A 19 -50.68 -1.62 -19.76
C THR A 19 -49.36 -1.34 -20.50
N THR A 20 -48.89 -0.10 -20.45
CA THR A 20 -47.51 0.23 -20.82
C THR A 20 -46.60 -0.25 -19.70
N THR A 21 -46.09 -1.47 -19.85
CA THR A 21 -44.92 -1.97 -19.13
C THR A 21 -43.71 -1.11 -19.49
N LEU A 22 -43.21 -0.36 -18.51
CA LEU A 22 -41.85 0.16 -18.49
C LEU A 22 -40.91 -1.04 -18.29
N SER A 23 -40.47 -1.64 -19.39
CA SER A 23 -39.33 -2.55 -19.41
C SER A 23 -38.25 -1.95 -20.32
N VAL A 24 -37.44 -1.06 -19.77
CA VAL A 24 -36.13 -0.76 -20.34
C VAL A 24 -35.13 -1.69 -19.67
N LEU A 25 -35.28 -2.99 -19.94
CA LEU A 25 -34.18 -3.94 -19.82
C LEU A 25 -33.25 -3.63 -20.99
N SER A 26 -32.00 -3.26 -20.69
CA SER A 26 -30.95 -3.09 -21.68
C SER A 26 -30.90 -4.32 -22.59
N LYS A 27 -31.28 -4.16 -23.86
CA LYS A 27 -31.11 -5.21 -24.87
C LYS A 27 -29.62 -5.57 -24.91
N GLU A 28 -29.29 -6.87 -24.86
CA GLU A 28 -27.93 -7.33 -25.12
C GLU A 28 -27.43 -6.72 -26.44
N PRO A 29 -26.16 -6.29 -26.52
CA PRO A 29 -25.57 -5.86 -27.78
C PRO A 29 -25.76 -6.94 -28.85
N GLU A 30 -26.12 -6.55 -30.08
CA GLU A 30 -26.18 -7.52 -31.17
C GLU A 30 -24.80 -8.18 -31.34
N ASN A 31 -24.76 -9.51 -31.29
CA ASN A 31 -23.58 -10.33 -31.56
C ASN A 31 -22.40 -10.21 -30.54
N VAL A 32 -22.70 -10.14 -29.23
CA VAL A 32 -21.69 -10.21 -28.14
C VAL A 32 -20.72 -11.39 -28.32
N LYS A 33 -21.23 -12.57 -28.69
CA LYS A 33 -20.40 -13.78 -28.83
C LYS A 33 -19.27 -13.63 -29.84
N ALA A 34 -19.45 -12.82 -30.90
CA ALA A 34 -18.40 -12.56 -31.89
C ALA A 34 -17.25 -11.68 -31.37
N ALA A 35 -17.33 -11.16 -30.14
CA ALA A 35 -16.20 -10.52 -29.48
C ALA A 35 -15.22 -11.56 -28.89
N PHE A 36 -15.65 -12.79 -28.66
CA PHE A 36 -14.87 -13.86 -28.04
C PHE A 36 -14.37 -14.88 -29.09
N ARG A 37 -13.52 -15.81 -28.68
CA ARG A 37 -13.21 -16.99 -29.50
C ARG A 37 -14.46 -17.87 -29.69
N ASP A 38 -14.56 -18.52 -30.85
CA ASP A 38 -15.80 -19.14 -31.33
C ASP A 38 -16.36 -20.24 -30.41
N ASP A 39 -15.48 -21.03 -29.78
CA ASP A 39 -15.83 -22.19 -28.95
C ASP A 39 -16.00 -21.87 -27.46
N LEU A 40 -15.77 -20.61 -27.04
CA LEU A 40 -15.70 -20.24 -25.62
C LEU A 40 -16.96 -20.68 -24.86
N PHE A 41 -18.13 -20.46 -25.46
CA PHE A 41 -19.42 -20.72 -24.84
C PHE A 41 -19.94 -22.15 -25.02
N ASP A 42 -19.12 -23.06 -25.54
CA ASP A 42 -19.49 -24.47 -25.66
C ASP A 42 -19.55 -25.12 -24.28
N LYS A 43 -20.59 -25.93 -24.03
CA LYS A 43 -20.81 -26.58 -22.72
C LYS A 43 -19.62 -27.45 -22.27
N LYS A 44 -18.89 -28.04 -23.22
CA LYS A 44 -17.70 -28.85 -22.94
C LYS A 44 -16.56 -27.97 -22.42
N VAL A 45 -16.31 -26.84 -23.08
CA VAL A 45 -15.28 -25.86 -22.71
C VAL A 45 -15.59 -25.25 -21.34
N LEU A 46 -16.84 -24.84 -21.12
CA LEU A 46 -17.29 -24.35 -19.80
C LEU A 46 -17.03 -25.37 -18.69
N LYS A 47 -17.38 -26.63 -18.93
CA LYS A 47 -17.16 -27.71 -17.95
C LYS A 47 -15.68 -27.93 -17.67
N GLU A 48 -14.83 -27.91 -18.70
CA GLU A 48 -13.38 -28.05 -18.55
C GLU A 48 -12.79 -26.94 -17.67
N TYR A 49 -13.20 -25.68 -17.87
CA TYR A 49 -12.72 -24.57 -17.03
C TYR A 49 -13.29 -24.59 -15.61
N ASN A 50 -14.54 -25.03 -15.42
CA ASN A 50 -15.08 -25.23 -14.08
C ASN A 50 -14.30 -26.31 -13.31
N GLU A 51 -13.97 -27.44 -13.96
CA GLU A 51 -13.14 -28.48 -13.36
C GLU A 51 -11.73 -27.98 -13.04
N GLN A 52 -11.11 -27.18 -13.92
CA GLN A 52 -9.82 -26.55 -13.65
C GLN A 52 -9.89 -25.57 -12.48
N TYR A 53 -10.94 -24.74 -12.42
CA TYR A 53 -11.15 -23.76 -11.34
C TYR A 53 -11.28 -24.45 -9.97
N ILE A 54 -12.11 -25.49 -9.88
CA ILE A 54 -12.33 -26.23 -8.62
C ILE A 54 -11.05 -26.90 -8.13
N ASN A 55 -10.20 -27.40 -9.03
CA ASN A 55 -8.97 -28.11 -8.71
C ASN A 55 -7.72 -27.21 -8.67
N SER A 56 -7.90 -25.90 -8.74
CA SER A 56 -6.79 -24.94 -8.72
C SER A 56 -6.40 -24.54 -7.29
N GLY A 57 -5.16 -24.09 -7.10
CA GLY A 57 -4.65 -23.59 -5.83
C GLY A 57 -3.54 -22.54 -6.03
N PRO A 58 -3.21 -21.72 -5.03
CA PRO A 58 -3.53 -21.86 -3.61
C PRO A 58 -4.98 -21.61 -3.22
N TYR A 59 -5.68 -20.79 -3.99
CA TYR A 59 -7.13 -20.63 -3.95
C TYR A 59 -7.68 -20.76 -5.37
N ARG A 60 -9.01 -20.81 -5.49
CA ARG A 60 -9.66 -21.06 -6.78
C ARG A 60 -9.43 -19.92 -7.76
N HIS A 61 -8.84 -20.24 -8.90
CA HIS A 61 -8.53 -19.32 -9.99
C HIS A 61 -8.65 -20.02 -11.33
N ALA A 62 -8.89 -19.26 -12.39
CA ALA A 62 -8.96 -19.75 -13.76
C ALA A 62 -8.04 -18.95 -14.67
N VAL A 63 -7.49 -19.64 -15.68
CA VAL A 63 -6.67 -19.03 -16.74
C VAL A 63 -7.20 -19.49 -18.10
N ILE A 64 -7.70 -18.55 -18.89
CA ILE A 64 -8.27 -18.79 -20.22
C ILE A 64 -7.35 -18.16 -21.27
N PRO A 65 -6.62 -18.95 -22.07
CA PRO A 65 -5.85 -18.43 -23.20
C PRO A 65 -6.78 -18.03 -24.36
N SER A 66 -6.34 -17.07 -25.16
CA SER A 66 -7.02 -16.65 -26.40
C SER A 66 -8.50 -16.27 -26.21
N LEU A 67 -8.83 -15.49 -25.17
CA LEU A 67 -10.21 -15.18 -24.80
C LEU A 67 -10.99 -14.43 -25.90
N ILE A 68 -10.40 -13.34 -26.39
CA ILE A 68 -11.02 -12.36 -27.29
C ILE A 68 -10.71 -12.72 -28.74
N ASN A 69 -11.66 -12.44 -29.64
CA ASN A 69 -11.42 -12.53 -31.07
C ASN A 69 -10.20 -11.68 -31.48
N SER A 70 -9.22 -12.29 -32.17
CA SER A 70 -7.91 -11.66 -32.42
C SER A 70 -7.99 -10.29 -33.13
N PRO A 71 -8.78 -10.11 -34.22
CA PRO A 71 -9.01 -8.79 -34.82
C PRO A 71 -9.50 -7.70 -33.85
N LEU A 72 -10.39 -8.05 -32.92
CA LEU A 72 -10.89 -7.11 -31.93
C LEU A 72 -9.78 -6.69 -30.96
N LEU A 73 -9.05 -7.65 -30.39
CA LEU A 73 -8.02 -7.34 -29.40
C LEU A 73 -6.84 -6.54 -29.98
N HIS A 74 -6.45 -6.81 -31.23
CA HIS A 74 -5.46 -6.00 -31.94
C HIS A 74 -5.94 -4.55 -32.11
N SER A 75 -7.22 -4.35 -32.44
CA SER A 75 -7.81 -3.01 -32.58
C SER A 75 -7.87 -2.29 -31.24
N VAL A 76 -8.23 -3.00 -30.16
CA VAL A 76 -8.21 -2.46 -28.79
C VAL A 76 -6.82 -1.99 -28.40
N ARG A 77 -5.79 -2.83 -28.56
CA ARG A 77 -4.41 -2.46 -28.23
C ARG A 77 -3.96 -1.24 -29.03
N LYS A 78 -4.29 -1.19 -30.32
CA LYS A 78 -3.98 -0.06 -31.19
C LYS A 78 -4.65 1.23 -30.70
N GLU A 79 -5.94 1.19 -30.38
CA GLU A 79 -6.69 2.34 -29.85
C GLU A 79 -6.09 2.87 -28.54
N ILE A 80 -5.78 1.98 -27.59
CA ILE A 80 -5.09 2.32 -26.34
C ILE A 80 -3.75 3.02 -26.65
N LEU A 81 -2.98 2.43 -27.56
CA LEU A 81 -1.68 2.98 -27.96
C LEU A 81 -1.79 4.23 -28.86
N GLU A 82 -2.91 4.59 -29.45
CA GLU A 82 -2.98 5.81 -30.29
C GLU A 82 -3.60 6.99 -29.55
N HIS A 83 -4.41 6.72 -28.53
CA HIS A 83 -5.33 7.72 -27.99
C HIS A 83 -5.28 7.91 -26.48
N LEU A 84 -4.73 6.96 -25.71
CA LEU A 84 -4.62 7.09 -24.27
C LEU A 84 -3.23 7.54 -23.83
N SER A 85 -3.23 8.47 -22.87
CA SER A 85 -2.06 8.93 -22.12
C SER A 85 -1.97 8.17 -20.79
N PHE A 86 -0.75 7.92 -20.35
CA PHE A 86 -0.47 7.24 -19.10
C PHE A 86 0.44 8.12 -18.24
N THR A 87 0.15 8.15 -16.95
CA THR A 87 0.93 8.88 -15.95
C THR A 87 1.58 7.85 -15.02
N PRO A 88 2.88 7.96 -14.74
CA PRO A 88 3.51 7.14 -13.71
C PRO A 88 2.88 7.46 -12.35
N LYS A 89 2.62 6.42 -11.57
CA LYS A 89 2.22 6.51 -10.16
C LYS A 89 3.09 5.56 -9.35
N GLU A 90 3.55 6.04 -8.21
CA GLU A 90 4.36 5.28 -7.27
C GLU A 90 3.87 5.53 -5.84
N THR A 91 3.56 4.45 -5.14
CA THR A 91 3.14 4.42 -3.73
C THR A 91 4.08 3.53 -2.93
N ASP A 92 3.79 3.21 -1.68
CA ASP A 92 4.47 2.13 -0.96
C ASP A 92 4.28 0.75 -1.65
N ILE A 93 3.07 0.42 -2.10
CA ILE A 93 2.65 -0.90 -2.56
C ILE A 93 2.80 -1.11 -4.07
N TYR A 94 2.87 -0.06 -4.90
CA TYR A 94 3.05 -0.23 -6.34
C TYR A 94 3.92 0.84 -7.01
N ARG A 95 4.32 0.52 -8.23
CA ARG A 95 4.83 1.45 -9.24
C ARG A 95 4.28 1.00 -10.58
N LEU A 96 3.49 1.84 -11.25
CA LEU A 96 2.90 1.52 -12.55
C LEU A 96 2.51 2.78 -13.32
N HIS A 97 2.21 2.61 -14.60
CA HIS A 97 1.65 3.65 -15.46
C HIS A 97 0.14 3.43 -15.56
N GLN A 98 -0.64 4.36 -15.02
CA GLN A 98 -2.10 4.32 -15.07
C GLN A 98 -2.62 5.43 -15.98
N THR A 99 -3.76 5.20 -16.62
CA THR A 99 -4.47 6.25 -17.34
C THR A 99 -5.09 7.24 -16.34
N GLY A 100 -4.61 8.48 -16.28
CA GLY A 100 -5.07 9.51 -15.33
C GLY A 100 -6.54 9.94 -15.47
N ASP A 101 -7.19 9.62 -16.61
CA ASP A 101 -8.56 10.06 -16.93
C ASP A 101 -9.65 9.00 -16.67
N LEU A 102 -9.31 7.87 -16.04
CA LEU A 102 -10.07 6.62 -16.19
C LEU A 102 -10.45 5.99 -14.85
N ALA A 103 -11.10 6.77 -13.98
CA ALA A 103 -11.93 6.16 -12.93
C ALA A 103 -13.09 5.34 -13.53
N ASN A 104 -13.48 5.62 -14.78
CA ASN A 104 -14.38 4.79 -15.59
C ASN A 104 -14.34 5.17 -17.08
N LEU A 105 -14.32 4.20 -18.01
CA LEU A 105 -14.40 4.46 -19.47
C LEU A 105 -15.62 5.27 -19.91
N SER A 106 -16.67 5.30 -19.08
CA SER A 106 -17.86 6.14 -19.25
C SER A 106 -17.63 7.63 -18.91
N GLY A 107 -16.61 7.96 -18.12
CA GLY A 107 -16.24 9.32 -17.72
C GLY A 107 -15.36 10.08 -18.71
N LEU A 108 -14.84 9.41 -19.75
CA LEU A 108 -13.98 10.05 -20.75
C LEU A 108 -14.71 11.16 -21.53
N PRO A 109 -14.03 12.23 -21.98
CA PRO A 109 -14.62 13.22 -22.88
C PRO A 109 -15.18 12.58 -24.15
N ALA A 110 -16.33 13.05 -24.64
CA ALA A 110 -17.03 12.47 -25.80
C ALA A 110 -16.13 12.34 -27.06
N GLU A 111 -15.17 13.24 -27.23
CA GLU A 111 -14.20 13.20 -28.33
C GLU A 111 -13.22 12.02 -28.21
N LEU A 112 -12.78 11.69 -27.00
CA LEU A 112 -11.89 10.57 -26.75
C LEU A 112 -12.66 9.24 -26.80
N GLN A 113 -13.88 9.24 -26.26
CA GLN A 113 -14.84 8.15 -26.38
C GLN A 113 -15.06 7.72 -27.85
N ALA A 114 -15.17 8.67 -28.78
CA ALA A 114 -15.36 8.40 -30.20
C ALA A 114 -14.14 7.74 -30.87
N LYS A 115 -12.95 7.88 -30.29
CA LYS A 115 -11.70 7.28 -30.76
C LYS A 115 -11.45 5.86 -30.22
N LEU A 116 -12.31 5.38 -29.31
CA LEU A 116 -12.12 4.10 -28.61
C LEU A 116 -13.28 3.10 -28.86
N PRO A 117 -13.78 2.90 -30.10
CA PRO A 117 -14.93 2.04 -30.36
C PRO A 117 -14.66 0.55 -30.09
N SER A 118 -13.44 0.05 -30.33
CA SER A 118 -13.09 -1.35 -30.08
C SER A 118 -12.95 -1.61 -28.57
N LEU A 119 -12.35 -0.68 -27.82
CA LEU A 119 -12.25 -0.77 -26.36
C LEU A 119 -13.64 -0.77 -25.70
N ARG A 120 -14.57 0.05 -26.20
CA ARG A 120 -15.98 0.02 -25.79
C ARG A 120 -16.64 -1.32 -26.06
N ARG A 121 -16.46 -1.84 -27.28
CA ARG A 121 -16.98 -3.16 -27.66
C ARG A 121 -16.44 -4.27 -26.76
N LEU A 122 -15.15 -4.21 -26.39
CA LEU A 122 -14.55 -5.15 -25.44
C LEU A 122 -15.19 -5.03 -24.06
N ARG A 123 -15.31 -3.83 -23.50
CA ARG A 123 -15.99 -3.60 -22.21
C ARG A 123 -17.40 -4.17 -22.22
N ASP A 124 -18.20 -3.79 -23.21
CA ASP A 124 -19.60 -4.20 -23.31
C ASP A 124 -19.73 -5.73 -23.47
N ALA A 125 -18.75 -6.38 -24.12
CA ALA A 125 -18.68 -7.83 -24.21
C ALA A 125 -18.34 -8.49 -22.86
N LEU A 126 -17.34 -7.97 -22.13
CA LEU A 126 -16.95 -8.49 -20.80
C LEU A 126 -18.08 -8.32 -19.77
N TYR A 127 -18.83 -7.21 -19.80
CA TYR A 127 -19.93 -6.97 -18.86
C TYR A 127 -21.31 -7.48 -19.34
N SER A 128 -21.36 -8.09 -20.53
CA SER A 128 -22.60 -8.68 -21.07
C SER A 128 -23.17 -9.76 -20.15
N GLN A 129 -24.49 -9.97 -20.22
CA GLN A 129 -25.13 -11.09 -19.51
C GLN A 129 -24.50 -12.42 -19.94
N THR A 130 -24.31 -12.62 -21.25
CA THR A 130 -23.67 -13.83 -21.80
C THR A 130 -22.31 -14.14 -21.15
N PHE A 131 -21.42 -13.16 -20.98
CA PHE A 131 -20.11 -13.41 -20.39
C PHE A 131 -20.17 -13.50 -18.86
N ARG A 132 -21.02 -12.71 -18.18
CA ARG A 132 -21.25 -12.85 -16.74
C ARG A 132 -21.77 -14.24 -16.39
N ASP A 133 -22.74 -14.77 -17.13
CA ASP A 133 -23.26 -16.14 -16.96
C ASP A 133 -22.16 -17.19 -17.16
N TYR A 134 -21.25 -16.96 -18.12
CA TYR A 134 -20.11 -17.82 -18.35
C TYR A 134 -19.14 -17.82 -17.15
N VAL A 135 -18.78 -16.63 -16.63
CA VAL A 135 -17.95 -16.51 -15.41
C VAL A 135 -18.62 -17.19 -14.23
N CYS A 136 -19.92 -16.95 -14.01
CA CYS A 136 -20.71 -17.62 -12.97
C CYS A 136 -20.71 -19.14 -13.13
N GLY A 137 -20.78 -19.64 -14.37
CA GLY A 137 -20.72 -21.07 -14.67
C GLY A 137 -19.34 -21.69 -14.42
N VAL A 138 -18.26 -20.93 -14.59
CA VAL A 138 -16.90 -21.38 -14.25
C VAL A 138 -16.69 -21.37 -12.74
N THR A 139 -17.04 -20.28 -12.05
CA THR A 139 -16.65 -20.07 -10.65
C THR A 139 -17.65 -20.59 -9.63
N GLY A 140 -18.94 -20.54 -9.95
CA GLY A 140 -20.02 -20.75 -8.99
C GLY A 140 -20.27 -19.56 -8.04
N CYS A 141 -19.67 -18.39 -8.27
CA CYS A 141 -19.74 -17.21 -7.37
C CYS A 141 -21.12 -16.53 -7.27
N GLY A 142 -22.15 -17.07 -7.93
CA GLY A 142 -23.48 -16.44 -8.02
C GLY A 142 -23.50 -15.24 -8.98
N ALA A 143 -24.64 -14.53 -9.01
CA ALA A 143 -24.87 -13.44 -9.96
C ALA A 143 -23.88 -12.28 -9.80
N LEU A 144 -23.56 -11.62 -10.92
CA LEU A 144 -22.62 -10.50 -11.01
C LEU A 144 -23.34 -9.26 -11.55
N SER A 145 -22.90 -8.05 -11.21
CA SER A 145 -23.47 -6.81 -11.75
C SER A 145 -23.10 -6.61 -13.22
N GLY A 146 -24.08 -6.22 -14.05
CA GLY A 146 -23.86 -5.74 -15.41
C GLY A 146 -23.87 -4.22 -15.52
N GLN A 147 -24.40 -3.52 -14.51
CA GLN A 147 -24.45 -2.06 -14.44
C GLN A 147 -23.17 -1.45 -13.88
N LYS A 148 -22.63 -2.03 -12.79
CA LYS A 148 -21.40 -1.55 -12.14
C LYS A 148 -20.19 -2.12 -12.86
N THR A 149 -19.77 -1.43 -13.91
CA THR A 149 -18.56 -1.76 -14.66
C THR A 149 -17.35 -1.12 -14.00
N ASP A 150 -16.31 -1.90 -13.71
CA ASP A 150 -15.06 -1.43 -13.12
C ASP A 150 -13.87 -1.98 -13.93
N MET A 151 -13.25 -1.14 -14.75
CA MET A 151 -12.21 -1.57 -15.68
C MET A 151 -11.14 -0.49 -15.83
N ALA A 152 -9.90 -0.86 -15.56
CA ALA A 152 -8.72 -0.02 -15.65
C ALA A 152 -7.69 -0.61 -16.62
N ILE A 153 -6.85 0.26 -17.17
CA ILE A 153 -5.75 -0.13 -18.06
C ILE A 153 -4.46 0.27 -17.37
N ASN A 154 -3.65 -0.72 -17.05
CA ASN A 154 -2.39 -0.55 -16.35
C ASN A 154 -1.25 -1.02 -17.24
N VAL A 155 -0.18 -0.24 -17.25
CA VAL A 155 1.06 -0.55 -17.94
C VAL A 155 2.20 -0.67 -16.93
N TYR A 156 2.93 -1.77 -17.01
CA TYR A 156 4.12 -2.02 -16.21
C TYR A 156 5.32 -2.04 -17.16
N THR A 157 6.22 -1.09 -16.97
CA THR A 157 7.54 -1.02 -17.61
C THR A 157 8.61 -1.53 -16.64
N PRO A 158 9.87 -1.69 -17.05
CA PRO A 158 10.91 -2.21 -16.15
C PRO A 158 11.01 -1.42 -14.83
N GLY A 159 10.97 -2.14 -13.70
CA GLY A 159 10.90 -1.60 -12.33
C GLY A 159 9.48 -1.45 -11.77
N CYS A 160 8.46 -1.47 -12.62
CA CYS A 160 7.07 -1.48 -12.19
C CYS A 160 6.69 -2.80 -11.51
N HIS A 161 5.90 -2.73 -10.45
CA HIS A 161 5.47 -3.84 -9.60
C HIS A 161 4.16 -3.48 -8.90
N LEU A 162 3.46 -4.48 -8.35
CA LEU A 162 2.36 -4.31 -7.40
C LEU A 162 2.53 -5.40 -6.35
N LEU A 163 2.68 -5.03 -5.09
CA LEU A 163 3.01 -5.93 -3.99
C LEU A 163 1.75 -6.69 -3.49
N THR A 164 1.92 -7.50 -2.44
CA THR A 164 0.89 -8.46 -2.02
C THR A 164 -0.35 -7.77 -1.45
N HIS A 165 -1.53 -8.09 -2.00
CA HIS A 165 -2.84 -7.60 -1.58
C HIS A 165 -3.92 -8.66 -1.90
N ASP A 166 -5.15 -8.49 -1.44
CA ASP A 166 -6.24 -9.49 -1.60
C ASP A 166 -7.44 -9.02 -2.44
N ASP A 167 -7.43 -7.78 -2.94
CA ASP A 167 -8.50 -7.14 -3.73
C ASP A 167 -9.83 -6.90 -3.00
N VAL A 168 -9.87 -7.06 -1.67
CA VAL A 168 -11.09 -7.01 -0.85
C VAL A 168 -11.49 -5.56 -0.58
N ILE A 169 -12.18 -4.96 -1.54
CA ILE A 169 -12.66 -3.58 -1.49
C ILE A 169 -14.12 -3.50 -1.92
N GLY A 170 -14.98 -2.96 -1.04
CA GLY A 170 -16.38 -2.65 -1.34
C GLY A 170 -17.19 -3.87 -1.81
N SER A 171 -17.78 -3.78 -3.01
CA SER A 171 -18.65 -4.82 -3.60
C SER A 171 -17.95 -5.73 -4.61
N ARG A 172 -16.62 -5.73 -4.69
CA ARG A 172 -15.89 -6.59 -5.64
C ARG A 172 -16.17 -8.06 -5.32
N ARG A 173 -16.46 -8.86 -6.36
CA ARG A 173 -16.72 -10.30 -6.24
C ARG A 173 -15.75 -11.16 -7.05
N VAL A 174 -15.45 -10.77 -8.28
CA VAL A 174 -14.49 -11.50 -9.13
C VAL A 174 -13.49 -10.51 -9.70
N SER A 175 -12.21 -10.70 -9.41
CA SER A 175 -11.11 -9.95 -10.03
C SER A 175 -10.73 -10.61 -11.35
N TYR A 176 -10.44 -9.81 -12.37
CA TYR A 176 -9.96 -10.31 -13.65
C TYR A 176 -8.85 -9.45 -14.24
N ILE A 177 -7.98 -10.11 -15.01
CA ILE A 177 -6.85 -9.48 -15.69
C ILE A 177 -6.77 -10.06 -17.11
N LEU A 178 -7.02 -9.22 -18.12
CA LEU A 178 -6.84 -9.54 -19.53
C LEU A 178 -5.51 -8.97 -20.02
N TYR A 179 -4.59 -9.85 -20.42
CA TYR A 179 -3.24 -9.48 -20.81
C TYR A 179 -3.15 -9.09 -22.29
N LEU A 180 -2.56 -7.91 -22.54
CA LEU A 180 -2.17 -7.40 -23.85
C LEU A 180 -0.64 -7.41 -24.01
N CYS A 181 0.02 -8.32 -23.27
CA CYS A 181 1.47 -8.46 -23.19
C CYS A 181 2.03 -9.29 -24.35
N GLY A 182 3.11 -8.80 -24.98
CA GLY A 182 3.69 -9.47 -26.15
C GLY A 182 2.72 -9.47 -27.34
N SER A 183 2.89 -10.42 -28.26
CA SER A 183 2.03 -10.65 -29.43
C SER A 183 2.12 -12.12 -29.84
N GLU A 184 1.30 -12.55 -30.79
CA GLU A 184 1.36 -13.90 -31.36
C GLU A 184 2.75 -14.21 -31.96
N GLU A 185 3.40 -13.23 -32.59
CA GLU A 185 4.73 -13.39 -33.20
C GLU A 185 5.89 -13.19 -32.21
N LYS A 186 5.67 -12.37 -31.17
CA LYS A 186 6.66 -12.03 -30.15
C LYS A 186 6.03 -12.20 -28.76
N PRO A 187 5.92 -13.44 -28.26
CA PRO A 187 5.30 -13.70 -26.98
C PRO A 187 6.10 -13.07 -25.83
N TRP A 188 5.39 -12.76 -24.74
CA TRP A 188 6.03 -12.39 -23.48
C TRP A 188 6.83 -13.57 -22.94
N LYS A 189 8.02 -13.29 -22.38
CA LYS A 189 8.88 -14.33 -21.82
C LYS A 189 8.85 -14.29 -20.29
N PRO A 190 8.76 -15.43 -19.60
CA PRO A 190 8.74 -15.46 -18.13
C PRO A 190 9.94 -14.73 -17.48
N GLU A 191 11.13 -14.80 -18.08
CA GLU A 191 12.33 -14.11 -17.59
C GLU A 191 12.25 -12.57 -17.65
N TRP A 192 11.20 -12.00 -18.23
CA TRP A 192 10.94 -10.56 -18.20
C TRP A 192 10.18 -10.11 -16.95
N GLY A 193 9.75 -11.05 -16.10
CA GLY A 193 8.95 -10.77 -14.92
C GLY A 193 7.50 -10.42 -15.27
N GLY A 194 6.82 -9.66 -14.40
CA GLY A 194 5.43 -9.25 -14.62
C GLY A 194 4.39 -10.35 -14.41
N ALA A 195 4.77 -11.49 -13.84
CA ALA A 195 3.85 -12.58 -13.54
C ALA A 195 2.85 -12.21 -12.45
N LEU A 196 1.63 -12.75 -12.55
CA LEU A 196 0.70 -12.81 -11.44
C LEU A 196 1.15 -13.94 -10.50
N ARG A 197 1.46 -13.63 -9.24
CA ARG A 197 1.84 -14.64 -8.23
C ARG A 197 0.73 -14.77 -7.21
N LEU A 198 0.36 -16.01 -6.86
CA LEU A 198 -0.70 -16.27 -5.88
C LEU A 198 -0.10 -16.89 -4.62
N TYR A 199 -0.54 -16.39 -3.46
CA TYR A 199 0.02 -16.76 -2.15
C TYR A 199 -0.91 -17.74 -1.42
N PRO A 200 -0.37 -18.84 -0.87
CA PRO A 200 -1.13 -19.70 0.04
C PRO A 200 -1.32 -19.02 1.39
N THR A 201 -2.41 -19.35 2.06
CA THR A 201 -2.68 -18.94 3.43
C THR A 201 -2.56 -20.12 4.39
N GLU A 202 -2.22 -19.81 5.64
CA GLU A 202 -2.25 -20.75 6.76
C GLU A 202 -3.30 -20.29 7.75
N LYS A 203 -4.05 -21.25 8.30
CA LYS A 203 -5.05 -20.98 9.32
C LYS A 203 -4.38 -20.97 10.69
N ALA A 204 -4.45 -19.83 11.37
CA ALA A 204 -4.02 -19.69 12.76
C ALA A 204 -4.98 -20.40 13.73
N GLU A 205 -4.58 -20.50 15.00
CA GLU A 205 -5.35 -21.19 16.06
C GLU A 205 -6.76 -20.62 16.27
N ASP A 206 -6.92 -19.29 16.14
CA ASP A 206 -8.20 -18.60 16.25
C ASP A 206 -9.02 -18.62 14.94
N GLY A 207 -8.49 -19.26 13.90
CA GLY A 207 -9.13 -19.42 12.61
C GLY A 207 -8.82 -18.35 11.57
N THR A 208 -8.02 -17.33 11.92
CA THR A 208 -7.58 -16.29 10.98
C THR A 208 -6.68 -16.87 9.89
N LEU A 209 -6.91 -16.49 8.63
CA LEU A 209 -6.06 -16.88 7.50
C LEU A 209 -4.94 -15.86 7.31
N VAL A 210 -3.69 -16.33 7.33
CA VAL A 210 -2.49 -15.49 7.20
C VAL A 210 -1.70 -15.94 5.97
N PRO A 211 -1.36 -15.06 5.02
CA PRO A 211 -0.59 -15.44 3.84
C PRO A 211 0.85 -15.80 4.20
N LYS A 212 1.37 -16.86 3.58
CA LYS A 212 2.79 -17.23 3.69
C LYS A 212 3.66 -16.22 2.95
N ALA A 213 4.92 -16.09 3.36
CA ALA A 213 5.90 -15.20 2.71
C ALA A 213 6.13 -15.51 1.22
N GLU A 214 6.01 -16.76 0.81
CA GLU A 214 6.33 -17.22 -0.55
C GLU A 214 5.07 -17.62 -1.32
N TRP A 215 5.02 -17.26 -2.59
CA TRP A 215 3.94 -17.66 -3.50
C TRP A 215 4.06 -19.15 -3.84
N SER A 216 2.94 -19.79 -4.14
CA SER A 216 2.90 -21.20 -4.59
C SER A 216 2.45 -21.36 -6.04
N ARG A 217 1.91 -20.29 -6.64
CA ARG A 217 1.49 -20.25 -8.05
C ARG A 217 2.14 -19.08 -8.76
N TYR A 218 2.65 -19.33 -9.96
CA TYR A 218 3.35 -18.36 -10.81
C TYR A 218 2.74 -18.38 -12.21
N LEU A 219 2.15 -17.26 -12.63
CA LEU A 219 1.39 -17.14 -13.89
C LEU A 219 1.97 -16.01 -14.77
N PRO A 220 2.90 -16.33 -15.69
CA PRO A 220 3.41 -15.35 -16.65
C PRO A 220 2.30 -14.79 -17.54
N PRO A 221 2.29 -13.47 -17.83
CA PRO A 221 1.28 -12.90 -18.69
C PRO A 221 1.51 -13.35 -20.13
N ALA A 222 0.43 -13.57 -20.88
CA ALA A 222 0.50 -13.90 -22.30
C ALA A 222 -0.54 -13.14 -23.10
N TRP A 223 -0.25 -12.88 -24.38
CA TRP A 223 -1.19 -12.19 -25.27
C TRP A 223 -2.56 -12.87 -25.27
N ASN A 224 -3.62 -12.09 -25.05
CA ASN A 224 -5.01 -12.55 -25.07
C ASN A 224 -5.35 -13.61 -24.01
N GLN A 225 -4.57 -13.69 -22.93
CA GLN A 225 -4.84 -14.54 -21.79
C GLN A 225 -5.66 -13.78 -20.74
N LEU A 226 -6.70 -14.42 -20.21
CA LEU A 226 -7.47 -13.94 -19.07
C LEU A 226 -7.09 -14.76 -17.83
N ALA A 227 -6.74 -14.10 -16.74
CA ALA A 227 -6.71 -14.69 -15.41
C ALA A 227 -7.86 -14.08 -14.58
N PHE A 228 -8.54 -14.90 -13.77
CA PHE A 228 -9.57 -14.40 -12.85
C PHE A 228 -9.76 -15.34 -11.66
N PHE A 229 -10.23 -14.77 -10.55
CA PHE A 229 -10.50 -15.46 -9.29
C PHE A 229 -11.56 -14.71 -8.49
N GLU A 230 -12.24 -15.43 -7.60
CA GLU A 230 -13.17 -14.83 -6.65
C GLU A 230 -12.39 -14.04 -5.57
N VAL A 231 -12.93 -12.88 -5.20
CA VAL A 231 -12.37 -12.03 -4.14
C VAL A 231 -12.84 -12.58 -2.81
N VAL A 232 -11.91 -13.11 -2.02
CA VAL A 232 -12.19 -13.80 -0.77
C VAL A 232 -11.37 -13.15 0.35
N PRO A 233 -12.02 -12.48 1.32
CA PRO A 233 -11.36 -11.86 2.47
C PRO A 233 -10.36 -12.77 3.16
N GLY A 234 -9.10 -12.35 3.23
CA GLY A 234 -8.04 -13.10 3.89
C GLY A 234 -7.57 -14.36 3.15
N GLU A 235 -7.98 -14.61 1.90
CA GLU A 235 -7.55 -15.78 1.12
C GLU A 235 -6.97 -15.42 -0.25
N SER A 236 -7.57 -14.49 -1.01
CA SER A 236 -7.22 -14.17 -2.39
C SER A 236 -5.94 -13.34 -2.56
N PHE A 237 -4.91 -13.59 -1.75
CA PHE A 237 -3.64 -12.85 -1.78
C PHE A 237 -2.86 -13.10 -3.07
N HIS A 238 -2.48 -12.01 -3.74
CA HIS A 238 -1.70 -12.04 -4.96
C HIS A 238 -0.87 -10.77 -5.14
N ASP A 239 0.03 -10.80 -6.11
CA ASP A 239 0.83 -9.65 -6.50
C ASP A 239 1.15 -9.67 -8.01
N VAL A 240 1.82 -8.61 -8.49
CA VAL A 240 2.46 -8.56 -9.80
C VAL A 240 3.96 -8.47 -9.61
N GLU A 241 4.67 -9.53 -10.00
CA GLU A 241 6.13 -9.58 -10.05
C GLU A 241 6.68 -8.36 -10.81
N GLU A 242 7.80 -7.82 -10.32
CA GLU A 242 8.52 -6.75 -11.01
C GLU A 242 8.78 -7.09 -12.48
N VAL A 243 8.56 -6.13 -13.38
CA VAL A 243 9.03 -6.25 -14.76
C VAL A 243 10.53 -5.95 -14.78
N TYR A 244 11.36 -6.89 -15.24
CA TYR A 244 12.81 -6.75 -15.19
C TYR A 244 13.36 -5.99 -16.40
N ASP A 245 14.57 -5.44 -16.27
CA ASP A 245 15.33 -4.82 -17.36
C ASP A 245 15.85 -5.83 -18.40
N GLY A 246 16.03 -5.39 -19.65
CA GLY A 246 16.54 -6.23 -20.72
C GLY A 246 17.22 -5.49 -21.86
N ALA A 247 18.13 -6.17 -22.55
CA ALA A 247 18.80 -5.66 -23.74
C ALA A 247 17.97 -5.77 -25.03
N ASP A 248 16.92 -6.60 -25.04
CA ASP A 248 16.21 -7.05 -26.25
C ASP A 248 15.08 -6.10 -26.72
N GLY A 249 14.96 -4.89 -26.14
CA GLY A 249 13.98 -3.87 -26.54
C GLY A 249 12.94 -3.55 -25.47
N ASP A 250 11.83 -2.93 -25.91
CA ASP A 250 10.76 -2.40 -25.04
C ASP A 250 9.97 -3.54 -24.35
N ARG A 251 10.00 -3.54 -23.02
CA ARG A 251 9.29 -4.47 -22.13
C ARG A 251 8.08 -3.77 -21.51
N THR A 252 7.01 -3.70 -22.28
CA THR A 252 5.75 -3.10 -21.84
C THR A 252 4.73 -4.21 -21.54
N ARG A 253 4.48 -4.48 -20.26
CA ARG A 253 3.40 -5.36 -19.79
C ARG A 253 2.12 -4.54 -19.65
N MET A 254 1.25 -4.62 -20.65
CA MET A 254 -0.05 -3.95 -20.64
C MET A 254 -1.16 -4.94 -20.26
N ALA A 255 -2.01 -4.56 -19.32
CA ALA A 255 -3.17 -5.35 -18.94
C ALA A 255 -4.40 -4.47 -18.80
N ILE A 256 -5.56 -5.06 -19.12
CA ILE A 256 -6.87 -4.52 -18.78
C ILE A 256 -7.36 -5.32 -17.60
N SER A 257 -7.38 -4.72 -16.42
CA SER A 257 -7.85 -5.35 -15.18
C SER A 257 -9.18 -4.74 -14.76
N GLY A 258 -9.93 -5.45 -13.93
CA GLY A 258 -11.20 -4.97 -13.43
C GLY A 258 -11.87 -5.94 -12.49
N TRP A 259 -13.05 -5.56 -12.02
CA TRP A 259 -13.83 -6.36 -11.10
C TRP A 259 -15.28 -6.50 -11.55
N PHE A 260 -15.82 -7.71 -11.44
CA PHE A 260 -17.25 -7.89 -11.40
C PHE A 260 -17.74 -7.70 -9.97
N HIS A 261 -18.74 -6.84 -9.79
CA HIS A 261 -19.33 -6.55 -8.50
C HIS A 261 -20.50 -7.47 -8.18
N ILE A 262 -20.89 -7.52 -6.90
CA ILE A 262 -22.20 -8.07 -6.52
C ILE A 262 -23.33 -7.28 -7.24
N PRO A 263 -24.47 -7.91 -7.58
CA PRO A 263 -25.55 -7.25 -8.28
C PRO A 263 -26.03 -6.00 -7.51
N GLN A 264 -26.42 -4.97 -8.24
CA GLN A 264 -26.87 -3.69 -7.69
C GLN A 264 -28.40 -3.64 -7.61
N LYS A 265 -28.94 -2.66 -6.88
CA LYS A 265 -30.39 -2.52 -6.71
C LYS A 265 -31.10 -2.46 -8.07
N GLY A 266 -31.99 -3.43 -8.32
CA GLY A 266 -32.74 -3.56 -9.57
C GLY A 266 -32.13 -4.54 -10.58
N GLU A 267 -30.98 -5.13 -10.29
CA GLU A 267 -30.42 -6.25 -11.06
C GLU A 267 -30.87 -7.60 -10.50
N ASP A 268 -30.85 -8.63 -11.36
CA ASP A 268 -31.16 -10.00 -10.95
C ASP A 268 -30.10 -10.53 -9.97
N GLY A 269 -30.55 -11.20 -8.90
CA GLY A 269 -29.69 -11.66 -7.81
C GLY A 269 -29.24 -10.58 -6.82
N TYR A 270 -29.80 -9.37 -6.85
CA TYR A 270 -29.58 -8.34 -5.81
C TYR A 270 -30.08 -8.81 -4.44
N ILE A 271 -29.25 -8.61 -3.42
CA ILE A 271 -29.57 -8.87 -2.02
C ILE A 271 -29.36 -7.58 -1.24
N GLU A 272 -30.43 -7.06 -0.65
CA GLU A 272 -30.40 -5.84 0.17
C GLU A 272 -29.51 -6.05 1.40
N GLY A 273 -28.63 -5.07 1.69
CA GLY A 273 -27.68 -5.13 2.81
C GLY A 273 -26.39 -5.94 2.57
N LEU A 274 -26.27 -6.71 1.49
CA LEU A 274 -25.08 -7.54 1.25
C LEU A 274 -23.80 -6.72 1.02
N GLU A 275 -23.88 -5.60 0.30
CA GLU A 275 -22.71 -4.71 0.09
C GLU A 275 -22.19 -4.14 1.41
N GLU A 276 -23.11 -3.74 2.29
CA GLU A 276 -22.80 -3.20 3.62
C GLU A 276 -22.22 -4.29 4.53
N GLU A 277 -22.77 -5.51 4.49
CA GLU A 277 -22.24 -6.65 5.24
C GLU A 277 -20.81 -7.03 4.80
N LEU A 278 -20.58 -7.10 3.49
CA LEU A 278 -19.26 -7.35 2.93
C LEU A 278 -18.28 -6.22 3.25
N GLY A 279 -18.74 -4.96 3.16
CA GLY A 279 -17.96 -3.79 3.54
C GLY A 279 -17.52 -3.83 5.01
N LYS A 280 -18.38 -4.28 5.93
CA LYS A 280 -18.04 -4.45 7.35
C LYS A 280 -17.02 -5.58 7.59
N LYS A 281 -17.04 -6.65 6.79
CA LYS A 281 -16.04 -7.73 6.85
C LYS A 281 -14.71 -7.33 6.18
N SER A 282 -14.78 -6.42 5.21
CA SER A 282 -13.67 -5.88 4.41
C SER A 282 -12.98 -4.67 5.06
N SER A 283 -13.63 -3.97 5.99
CA SER A 283 -13.05 -2.78 6.62
C SER A 283 -11.72 -3.15 7.29
N LEU A 284 -10.63 -2.70 6.66
CA LEU A 284 -9.24 -2.78 7.10
C LEU A 284 -9.09 -2.58 8.62
N THR A 285 -9.88 -1.68 9.20
CA THR A 285 -9.92 -1.35 10.64
C THR A 285 -10.18 -2.55 11.55
N SER A 286 -11.03 -3.50 11.14
CA SER A 286 -11.31 -4.72 11.93
C SER A 286 -10.25 -5.81 11.78
N LEU A 287 -9.50 -5.81 10.68
CA LEU A 287 -8.40 -6.75 10.42
C LEU A 287 -7.08 -6.24 11.02
N HIS A 288 -6.77 -4.95 10.95
CA HIS A 288 -5.51 -4.39 11.44
C HIS A 288 -5.30 -4.57 12.95
N SER A 289 -6.33 -4.32 13.78
CA SER A 289 -6.20 -4.38 15.25
C SER A 289 -5.99 -5.79 15.82
N LYS A 290 -6.46 -6.84 15.14
CA LYS A 290 -6.20 -8.26 15.50
C LYS A 290 -5.02 -8.88 14.75
N SER A 291 -4.46 -8.18 13.76
CA SER A 291 -3.47 -8.73 12.83
C SER A 291 -2.03 -8.65 13.34
N GLU A 292 -1.71 -7.74 14.26
CA GLU A 292 -0.33 -7.59 14.79
C GLU A 292 0.25 -8.85 15.42
N GLN A 293 -0.59 -9.71 16.04
CA GLN A 293 -0.11 -10.93 16.71
C GLN A 293 0.52 -11.95 15.75
N TYR A 294 0.24 -11.86 14.45
CA TYR A 294 0.84 -12.71 13.42
C TYR A 294 2.06 -12.10 12.76
N ASP A 295 2.33 -10.81 13.02
CA ASP A 295 3.47 -10.13 12.44
C ASP A 295 4.75 -10.77 12.97
N ARG A 296 5.72 -11.01 12.08
CA ARG A 296 7.04 -11.45 12.49
C ARG A 296 8.07 -10.53 11.85
N PRO A 297 9.10 -10.08 12.59
CA PRO A 297 9.34 -10.35 14.02
C PRO A 297 8.27 -9.74 14.93
N GLN A 298 8.02 -10.40 16.06
CA GLN A 298 7.32 -9.75 17.17
C GLN A 298 8.29 -8.80 17.87
N PRO A 299 7.90 -7.57 18.22
CA PRO A 299 8.75 -6.65 18.97
C PRO A 299 9.28 -7.29 20.26
N LYS A 300 10.57 -7.09 20.54
CA LYS A 300 11.20 -7.51 21.81
C LYS A 300 11.56 -6.26 22.60
N VAL A 301 10.53 -5.65 23.19
CA VAL A 301 10.69 -4.43 23.99
C VAL A 301 11.43 -4.75 25.30
N VAL A 302 12.52 -4.04 25.55
CA VAL A 302 13.34 -4.15 26.76
C VAL A 302 13.36 -2.79 27.45
N SER A 303 13.17 -2.76 28.77
CA SER A 303 13.29 -1.52 29.55
C SER A 303 14.72 -0.98 29.52
N CYS A 304 14.86 0.32 29.31
CA CYS A 304 16.13 1.02 29.46
C CYS A 304 16.40 1.28 30.94
N ALA A 305 17.66 1.18 31.35
CA ALA A 305 18.06 1.56 32.70
C ALA A 305 18.24 3.08 32.77
N ASP A 306 17.96 3.66 33.95
CA ASP A 306 18.34 5.04 34.21
C ASP A 306 19.85 5.21 34.02
N ALA A 307 20.22 6.18 33.21
CA ALA A 307 21.59 6.45 32.88
C ALA A 307 21.98 7.81 33.47
N ASP A 308 23.14 7.88 34.13
CA ASP A 308 23.72 9.13 34.60
C ASP A 308 23.96 10.10 33.43
N GLU A 309 23.78 11.39 33.66
CA GLU A 309 24.00 12.49 32.70
C GLU A 309 25.47 12.68 32.31
N THR A 310 26.41 12.00 32.99
CA THR A 310 27.83 12.11 32.66
C THR A 310 28.43 10.79 32.20
N PHE A 311 29.35 10.90 31.22
CA PHE A 311 30.15 9.77 30.77
C PHE A 311 31.37 9.55 31.66
N SER A 312 31.54 8.33 32.12
CA SER A 312 32.80 7.85 32.71
C SER A 312 33.83 7.52 31.62
N ALA A 313 35.10 7.43 32.02
CA ALA A 313 36.18 7.09 31.10
C ALA A 313 35.98 5.70 30.46
N ASP A 314 35.48 4.72 31.22
CA ASP A 314 35.25 3.36 30.73
C ASP A 314 34.13 3.31 29.68
N GLU A 315 33.10 4.15 29.82
CA GLU A 315 32.00 4.25 28.87
C GLU A 315 32.45 4.91 27.56
N ILE A 316 33.29 5.95 27.64
CA ILE A 316 33.91 6.54 26.45
C ILE A 316 34.85 5.54 25.76
N ASP A 317 35.67 4.82 26.52
CA ASP A 317 36.56 3.77 25.98
C ASP A 317 35.77 2.63 25.32
N PHE A 318 34.59 2.30 25.85
CA PHE A 318 33.66 1.37 25.22
C PHE A 318 33.15 1.92 23.88
N LEU A 319 32.58 3.14 23.86
CA LEU A 319 32.03 3.75 22.64
C LEU A 319 33.11 3.93 21.58
N LEU A 320 34.33 4.30 21.98
CA LEU A 320 35.47 4.42 21.08
C LEU A 320 35.81 3.11 20.37
N LYS A 321 35.32 1.94 20.76
CA LYS A 321 35.50 0.72 19.95
C LYS A 321 34.72 0.79 18.63
N TYR A 322 33.60 1.50 18.62
CA TYR A 322 32.63 1.52 17.52
C TYR A 322 32.41 2.91 16.93
N VAL A 323 32.20 3.93 17.75
CA VAL A 323 31.71 5.27 17.37
C VAL A 323 32.87 6.20 17.04
N HIS A 324 32.72 6.98 15.96
CA HIS A 324 33.72 7.95 15.54
C HIS A 324 33.96 9.01 16.63
N PRO A 325 35.24 9.31 17.00
CA PRO A 325 35.55 10.14 18.17
C PRO A 325 34.93 11.55 18.14
N THR A 326 34.68 12.11 16.96
CA THR A 326 34.03 13.42 16.80
C THR A 326 32.64 13.46 17.42
N TYR A 327 31.90 12.35 17.43
CA TYR A 327 30.55 12.27 18.01
C TYR A 327 30.56 12.01 19.51
N LEU A 328 31.74 11.96 20.15
CA LEU A 328 31.90 11.80 21.60
C LEU A 328 32.42 13.07 22.27
N THR A 329 32.58 14.17 21.51
CA THR A 329 33.03 15.46 22.06
C THR A 329 31.83 16.30 22.49
N PRO A 330 31.88 17.00 23.64
CA PRO A 330 30.78 17.84 24.12
C PRO A 330 30.23 18.81 23.08
N ASP A 331 31.11 19.61 22.44
CA ASP A 331 30.70 20.60 21.43
C ASP A 331 29.88 20.01 20.27
N THR A 332 30.19 18.77 19.85
CA THR A 332 29.45 18.09 18.77
C THR A 332 28.11 17.56 19.27
N LEU A 333 28.07 17.03 20.50
CA LEU A 333 26.83 16.55 21.09
C LEU A 333 25.84 17.69 21.32
N ASP A 334 26.33 18.84 21.78
CA ASP A 334 25.52 20.04 21.94
C ASP A 334 24.96 20.52 20.58
N GLN A 335 25.79 20.53 19.53
CA GLN A 335 25.32 20.85 18.16
C GLN A 335 24.26 19.87 17.64
N LEU A 336 24.46 18.56 17.87
CA LEU A 336 23.48 17.55 17.46
C LEU A 336 22.16 17.72 18.23
N LYS A 337 22.23 18.06 19.51
CA LYS A 337 21.07 18.34 20.34
C LYS A 337 20.31 19.56 19.85
N GLU A 338 21.00 20.68 19.62
CA GLU A 338 20.39 21.90 19.08
C GLU A 338 19.71 21.63 17.73
N GLN A 339 20.36 20.88 16.84
CA GLN A 339 19.77 20.50 15.56
C GLN A 339 18.54 19.61 15.75
N PHE A 340 18.60 18.62 16.64
CA PHE A 340 17.49 17.72 16.89
C PHE A 340 16.29 18.43 17.53
N GLU A 341 16.51 19.44 18.37
CA GLU A 341 15.44 20.26 18.95
C GLU A 341 14.70 21.09 17.88
N GLU A 342 15.38 21.52 16.81
CA GLU A 342 14.78 22.27 15.70
C GLU A 342 14.11 21.36 14.66
N ASP A 343 14.82 20.32 14.21
CA ASP A 343 14.42 19.50 13.06
C ASP A 343 13.64 18.23 13.46
N GLN A 344 13.70 17.83 14.75
CA GLN A 344 13.27 16.50 15.24
C GLN A 344 13.90 15.32 14.49
N PHE A 345 14.99 15.59 13.78
CA PHE A 345 15.70 14.67 12.90
C PHE A 345 17.17 15.07 12.81
N ILE A 346 18.07 14.08 12.91
CA ILE A 346 19.50 14.27 12.63
C ILE A 346 20.05 13.11 11.80
N GLN A 347 20.97 13.44 10.89
CA GLN A 347 21.70 12.48 10.07
C GLN A 347 23.20 12.56 10.33
N ILE A 348 23.77 11.47 10.82
CA ILE A 348 25.16 11.36 11.25
C ILE A 348 25.94 10.50 10.26
N SER A 349 26.77 11.13 9.43
CA SER A 349 27.61 10.44 8.45
C SER A 349 28.89 9.89 9.06
N SER A 350 29.42 8.79 8.53
CA SER A 350 30.64 8.15 9.04
C SER A 350 30.57 7.87 10.55
N PHE A 351 29.42 7.37 11.01
CA PHE A 351 29.13 7.15 12.43
C PHE A 351 30.11 6.15 13.08
N LEU A 352 30.34 5.02 12.43
CA LEU A 352 31.28 3.99 12.86
C LEU A 352 32.72 4.38 12.54
N ARG A 353 33.66 4.01 13.42
CA ARG A 353 35.11 4.15 13.20
C ARG A 353 35.60 3.24 12.09
N ASN A 354 36.60 3.70 11.36
CA ASN A 354 37.28 2.94 10.30
C ASN A 354 37.75 1.55 10.74
N ILE A 355 38.25 1.43 11.98
CA ILE A 355 38.72 0.14 12.53
C ILE A 355 37.61 -0.91 12.60
N TYR A 356 36.35 -0.48 12.70
CA TYR A 356 35.18 -1.33 12.76
C TYR A 356 34.45 -1.41 11.40
N GLU A 357 34.25 -0.28 10.73
CA GLU A 357 33.48 -0.25 9.49
C GLU A 357 34.15 -0.98 8.32
N GLU A 358 35.49 -0.97 8.20
CA GLU A 358 36.17 -1.65 7.08
C GLU A 358 35.94 -3.18 7.10
N PRO A 359 36.17 -3.90 8.23
CA PRO A 359 35.79 -5.31 8.35
C PRO A 359 34.30 -5.57 8.11
N LEU A 360 33.43 -4.73 8.67
CA LEU A 360 31.98 -4.86 8.52
C LEU A 360 31.55 -4.71 7.05
N ARG A 361 32.08 -3.72 6.32
CA ARG A 361 31.81 -3.50 4.89
C ARG A 361 32.17 -4.70 4.05
N LYS A 362 33.35 -5.26 4.30
CA LYS A 362 33.81 -6.45 3.60
C LYS A 362 32.91 -7.65 3.90
N TYR A 363 32.56 -7.86 5.16
CA TYR A 363 31.67 -8.94 5.59
C TYR A 363 30.30 -8.84 4.89
N LEU A 364 29.67 -7.65 4.91
CA LEU A 364 28.36 -7.44 4.29
C LEU A 364 28.43 -7.58 2.76
N ALA A 365 29.46 -7.05 2.09
CA ALA A 365 29.64 -7.20 0.65
C ALA A 365 29.87 -8.66 0.19
N GLU A 366 30.39 -9.52 1.08
CA GLU A 366 30.47 -10.97 0.85
C GLU A 366 29.09 -11.62 1.07
N LYS A 367 28.39 -11.29 2.16
CA LYS A 367 27.07 -11.83 2.47
C LYS A 367 25.96 -11.41 1.52
N ASP A 368 26.11 -10.27 0.87
CA ASP A 368 25.21 -9.77 -0.17
C ASP A 368 25.08 -10.75 -1.35
N LYS A 369 26.13 -11.55 -1.60
CA LYS A 369 26.17 -12.54 -2.70
C LYS A 369 25.62 -13.91 -2.29
N GLU A 370 25.40 -14.11 -1.00
CA GLU A 370 24.99 -15.40 -0.43
C GLU A 370 23.49 -15.40 -0.10
N LYS A 371 22.87 -16.58 -0.22
CA LYS A 371 21.53 -16.80 0.31
C LYS A 371 21.59 -16.77 1.85
N SER A 372 20.80 -15.89 2.46
CA SER A 372 20.71 -15.79 3.92
C SER A 372 19.90 -16.93 4.53
N SER A 373 20.23 -17.29 5.77
CA SER A 373 19.42 -18.15 6.64
C SER A 373 18.58 -17.37 7.65
N TRP A 374 18.58 -16.03 7.56
CA TRP A 374 17.77 -15.18 8.43
C TRP A 374 16.29 -15.46 8.20
N PRO A 375 15.45 -15.40 9.25
CA PRO A 375 14.00 -15.49 9.10
C PRO A 375 13.47 -14.34 8.23
N VAL A 376 12.37 -14.62 7.52
CA VAL A 376 11.66 -13.65 6.68
C VAL A 376 10.54 -13.04 7.50
N ALA A 377 10.42 -11.72 7.47
CA ALA A 377 9.33 -10.97 8.05
C ALA A 377 8.01 -11.26 7.31
N VAL A 378 6.93 -11.38 8.06
CA VAL A 378 5.58 -11.72 7.58
C VAL A 378 4.55 -10.89 8.35
N PRO A 379 3.32 -10.75 7.82
CA PRO A 379 2.82 -11.25 6.55
C PRO A 379 3.21 -10.36 5.34
N PRO A 380 3.31 -10.93 4.11
CA PRO A 380 3.74 -10.19 2.93
C PRO A 380 2.82 -9.04 2.52
N HIS A 381 1.53 -9.06 2.91
CA HIS A 381 0.64 -7.92 2.67
C HIS A 381 0.90 -6.71 3.59
N LYS A 382 1.92 -6.78 4.45
CA LYS A 382 2.42 -5.67 5.27
C LYS A 382 3.91 -5.45 5.09
N GLN A 383 4.67 -6.55 5.11
CA GLN A 383 6.13 -6.50 5.15
C GLN A 383 6.74 -7.80 4.63
N LYS A 384 7.91 -7.66 4.02
CA LYS A 384 8.77 -8.79 3.66
C LYS A 384 10.22 -8.33 3.68
N PHE A 385 11.01 -8.83 4.61
CA PHE A 385 12.45 -8.57 4.69
C PHE A 385 13.12 -9.64 5.55
N LEU A 386 14.43 -9.76 5.48
CA LEU A 386 15.18 -10.64 6.37
C LEU A 386 15.57 -9.91 7.65
N TYR A 387 15.51 -10.57 8.80
CA TYR A 387 15.82 -9.92 10.06
C TYR A 387 16.61 -10.77 11.05
N LEU A 388 17.28 -10.12 11.99
CA LEU A 388 17.79 -10.69 13.25
C LEU A 388 17.38 -9.80 14.42
N GLN A 389 17.09 -10.44 15.55
CA GLN A 389 16.86 -9.78 16.83
C GLN A 389 18.01 -10.09 17.81
N PRO A 390 18.21 -9.28 18.86
CA PRO A 390 19.18 -9.58 19.90
C PRO A 390 18.97 -10.95 20.56
N GLU A 391 20.08 -11.62 20.86
CA GLU A 391 20.19 -12.93 21.50
C GLU A 391 21.33 -12.95 22.54
N ASP A 392 21.00 -13.00 23.83
CA ASP A 392 21.96 -12.90 24.94
C ASP A 392 23.01 -14.03 25.01
N SER A 393 22.77 -15.15 24.32
CA SER A 393 23.53 -16.40 24.51
C SER A 393 24.55 -16.71 23.41
N LYS A 394 24.66 -15.87 22.37
CA LYS A 394 25.52 -16.12 21.22
C LYS A 394 26.96 -15.66 21.49
N LYS A 395 27.92 -16.58 21.41
CA LYS A 395 29.34 -16.32 21.76
C LYS A 395 30.18 -15.83 20.58
N ASP A 396 29.97 -16.40 19.40
CA ASP A 396 30.70 -16.05 18.17
C ASP A 396 29.83 -15.13 17.33
N LEU A 397 29.97 -13.83 17.56
CA LEU A 397 29.21 -12.79 16.85
C LEU A 397 29.93 -12.39 15.56
N SER A 398 29.20 -12.34 14.45
CA SER A 398 29.65 -11.61 13.27
C SER A 398 29.65 -10.09 13.53
N PRO A 399 30.32 -9.27 12.70
CA PRO A 399 30.34 -7.81 12.91
C PRO A 399 28.95 -7.17 12.99
N ILE A 400 27.99 -7.58 12.16
CA ILE A 400 26.61 -7.04 12.27
C ILE A 400 25.89 -7.50 13.54
N GLU A 401 26.16 -8.72 14.00
CA GLU A 401 25.61 -9.25 15.24
C GLU A 401 26.24 -8.60 16.47
N GLU A 402 27.51 -8.20 16.40
CA GLU A 402 28.15 -7.46 17.48
C GLU A 402 27.53 -6.06 17.62
N LEU A 403 27.20 -5.35 16.53
CA LEU A 403 26.42 -4.12 16.63
C LEU A 403 25.03 -4.38 17.25
N LEU A 404 24.34 -5.42 16.80
CA LEU A 404 22.99 -5.80 17.24
C LEU A 404 22.93 -6.23 18.71
N ASN A 405 23.95 -6.93 19.22
CA ASN A 405 23.94 -7.55 20.54
C ASN A 405 24.80 -6.80 21.58
N VAL A 406 25.73 -5.95 21.14
CA VAL A 406 26.69 -5.28 22.03
C VAL A 406 26.51 -3.76 22.02
N LEU A 407 26.63 -3.11 20.85
CA LEU A 407 26.60 -1.63 20.80
C LEU A 407 25.18 -1.08 21.00
N PHE A 408 24.22 -1.47 20.16
CA PHE A 408 22.89 -0.86 20.18
C PHE A 408 22.11 -1.14 21.48
N PRO A 409 22.25 -2.34 22.11
CA PRO A 409 21.68 -2.60 23.43
C PRO A 409 22.52 -2.05 24.59
N SER A 410 23.63 -1.36 24.37
CA SER A 410 24.49 -0.89 25.45
C SER A 410 23.89 0.32 26.18
N GLN A 411 24.22 0.50 27.46
CA GLN A 411 23.82 1.70 28.21
C GLN A 411 24.58 2.93 27.73
N GLU A 412 25.83 2.75 27.29
CA GLU A 412 26.67 3.80 26.74
C GLU A 412 26.11 4.39 25.46
N PHE A 413 25.57 3.54 24.57
CA PHE A 413 24.90 4.01 23.35
C PHE A 413 23.56 4.67 23.66
N GLN A 414 22.79 4.16 24.62
CA GLN A 414 21.60 4.85 25.12
C GLN A 414 21.95 6.25 25.63
N LYS A 415 22.98 6.40 26.48
CA LYS A 415 23.46 7.71 26.95
C LYS A 415 23.84 8.64 25.80
N LEU A 416 24.53 8.12 24.78
CA LEU A 416 24.89 8.89 23.60
C LEU A 416 23.67 9.46 22.89
N LEU A 417 22.61 8.66 22.71
CA LEU A 417 21.35 9.11 22.12
C LEU A 417 20.66 10.16 23.00
N GLN A 418 20.61 9.96 24.31
CA GLN A 418 20.01 10.93 25.24
C GLN A 418 20.74 12.28 25.19
N HIS A 419 22.07 12.28 25.11
CA HIS A 419 22.83 13.52 24.94
C HIS A 419 22.59 14.19 23.60
N ALA A 420 22.54 13.41 22.51
CA ALA A 420 22.36 13.94 21.16
C ALA A 420 20.93 14.43 20.87
N THR A 421 19.94 14.05 21.68
CA THR A 421 18.52 14.36 21.45
C THR A 421 17.87 15.16 22.58
N GLY A 422 18.47 15.20 23.76
CA GLY A 422 17.86 15.78 24.95
C GLY A 422 16.71 14.95 25.55
N LEU A 423 16.39 13.79 24.98
CA LEU A 423 15.27 12.95 25.40
C LEU A 423 15.70 11.92 26.46
N LYS A 424 14.78 11.55 27.35
CA LYS A 424 14.96 10.40 28.25
C LYS A 424 14.33 9.14 27.65
N LEU A 425 15.13 8.08 27.51
CA LEU A 425 14.74 6.84 26.85
C LEU A 425 14.40 5.77 27.89
N ILE A 426 13.20 5.20 27.83
CA ILE A 426 12.69 4.29 28.87
C ILE A 426 12.55 2.84 28.43
N SER A 427 12.47 2.59 27.13
CA SER A 427 12.37 1.26 26.55
C SER A 427 13.00 1.23 25.17
N ARG A 428 13.31 0.04 24.67
CA ARG A 428 13.90 -0.14 23.33
C ARG A 428 13.49 -1.45 22.67
N ASN A 429 13.46 -1.44 21.35
CA ASN A 429 13.36 -2.60 20.48
C ASN A 429 14.39 -2.43 19.35
N ILE A 430 15.18 -3.45 19.04
CA ILE A 430 16.31 -3.34 18.10
C ILE A 430 16.23 -4.48 17.08
N LEU A 431 16.53 -4.18 15.82
CA LEU A 431 16.47 -5.15 14.73
C LEU A 431 17.59 -4.89 13.71
N ALA A 432 18.29 -5.95 13.30
CA ALA A 432 19.10 -5.89 12.09
C ALA A 432 18.25 -6.37 10.91
N ARG A 433 18.23 -5.63 9.80
CA ARG A 433 17.42 -5.95 8.63
C ARG A 433 18.27 -6.05 7.37
N ARG A 434 17.84 -6.93 6.46
CA ARG A 434 18.36 -7.07 5.10
C ARG A 434 17.18 -7.12 4.14
N PHE A 435 17.13 -6.18 3.21
CA PHE A 435 16.12 -6.11 2.16
C PHE A 435 16.73 -6.59 0.85
N ARG A 436 16.36 -7.82 0.47
CA ARG A 436 16.77 -8.47 -0.77
C ARG A 436 16.17 -7.75 -1.96
N LYS A 437 17.01 -7.46 -2.95
CA LYS A 437 16.54 -6.93 -4.23
C LYS A 437 15.58 -7.89 -4.94
N GLY A 438 14.54 -7.33 -5.53
CA GLY A 438 13.46 -8.06 -6.20
C GLY A 438 12.42 -8.67 -5.24
N MET A 439 12.56 -8.51 -3.92
CA MET A 439 11.77 -9.28 -2.95
C MET A 439 11.17 -8.46 -1.82
N ASP A 440 11.95 -7.53 -1.25
CA ASP A 440 11.71 -7.07 0.12
C ASP A 440 11.30 -5.58 0.19
N TYR A 441 10.43 -5.28 1.15
CA TYR A 441 9.73 -4.00 1.37
C TYR A 441 9.05 -3.96 2.74
N THR A 442 8.58 -2.79 3.15
CA THR A 442 7.48 -2.63 4.12
C THR A 442 6.44 -1.68 3.52
N LEU A 443 5.19 -1.76 3.99
CA LEU A 443 4.13 -0.82 3.64
C LEU A 443 4.01 0.29 4.69
N ALA A 444 3.29 1.36 4.35
CA ALA A 444 3.04 2.49 5.23
C ALA A 444 2.32 2.01 6.49
N THR A 445 2.95 2.24 7.63
CA THR A 445 2.44 1.86 8.96
C THR A 445 2.60 3.03 9.90
N GLY A 446 1.63 3.26 10.80
CA GLY A 446 1.74 4.18 11.94
C GLY A 446 2.50 3.56 13.11
N LEU A 447 2.45 4.20 14.28
CA LEU A 447 2.89 3.58 15.53
C LEU A 447 1.95 2.43 15.91
N THR A 448 2.50 1.29 16.33
CA THR A 448 1.71 0.10 16.70
C THR A 448 1.46 0.03 18.20
N ALA A 449 0.42 -0.69 18.61
CA ALA A 449 0.14 -0.92 20.04
C ALA A 449 1.24 -1.77 20.74
N SER A 450 2.02 -2.50 19.94
CA SER A 450 3.18 -3.29 20.37
C SER A 450 4.51 -2.50 20.36
N SER A 451 4.48 -1.23 19.96
CA SER A 451 5.67 -0.38 19.88
C SER A 451 6.16 0.11 21.25
N PRO A 452 7.44 0.48 21.38
CA PRO A 452 7.96 1.17 22.56
C PRO A 452 7.16 2.41 22.99
N ALA A 453 6.59 3.18 22.05
CA ALA A 453 5.74 4.35 22.35
C ALA A 453 4.45 4.00 23.11
N ALA A 454 3.82 2.87 22.77
CA ALA A 454 2.62 2.41 23.47
C ALA A 454 2.91 2.02 24.93
N THR A 455 4.16 1.65 25.25
CA THR A 455 4.57 1.34 26.62
C THR A 455 4.90 2.59 27.44
N SER A 456 5.34 3.68 26.78
CA SER A 456 5.67 4.94 27.44
C SER A 456 4.48 5.83 27.71
N GLY A 457 3.39 5.70 26.94
CA GLY A 457 2.19 6.54 27.07
C GLY A 457 2.31 7.91 26.40
N SER A 458 3.52 8.31 25.99
CA SER A 458 3.81 9.61 25.40
C SER A 458 3.29 9.85 23.98
N GLY A 459 2.83 8.81 23.29
CA GLY A 459 2.46 8.89 21.86
C GLY A 459 3.65 9.18 20.94
N MET A 460 4.89 9.16 21.45
CA MET A 460 6.11 9.50 20.72
C MET A 460 7.16 8.39 20.81
N GLN A 461 7.91 8.20 19.73
CA GLN A 461 8.98 7.23 19.60
C GLN A 461 10.23 7.87 19.00
N LEU A 462 11.39 7.67 19.64
CA LEU A 462 12.67 7.94 18.98
C LEU A 462 13.06 6.73 18.14
N GLU A 463 13.24 6.93 16.84
CA GLU A 463 13.67 5.89 15.89
C GLU A 463 15.10 6.17 15.41
N ILE A 464 15.91 5.12 15.33
CA ILE A 464 17.23 5.18 14.72
C ILE A 464 17.34 4.17 13.58
N SER A 465 18.12 4.52 12.56
CA SER A 465 18.46 3.63 11.45
C SER A 465 19.92 3.85 11.03
N LEU A 466 20.78 2.88 11.34
CA LEU A 466 22.15 2.84 10.83
C LEU A 466 22.17 2.12 9.47
N SER A 467 22.31 2.90 8.41
CA SER A 467 22.45 2.43 7.04
C SER A 467 23.83 1.79 6.82
N LEU A 468 23.84 0.52 6.45
CA LEU A 468 25.04 -0.31 6.26
C LEU A 468 25.08 -0.92 4.86
N THR A 469 24.60 -0.19 3.86
CA THR A 469 24.45 -0.69 2.49
C THR A 469 25.74 -0.46 1.69
N PRO A 470 26.51 -1.51 1.35
CA PRO A 470 27.84 -1.35 0.77
C PRO A 470 27.84 -1.02 -0.73
N SER A 471 26.71 -1.29 -1.41
CA SER A 471 26.50 -1.06 -2.84
C SER A 471 26.15 0.40 -3.14
N GLU A 472 26.42 0.84 -4.36
CA GLU A 472 26.19 2.22 -4.83
C GLU A 472 25.02 2.31 -5.82
N GLY A 473 24.56 3.52 -6.12
CA GLY A 473 23.54 3.79 -7.13
C GLY A 473 22.10 3.79 -6.61
N TRP A 474 21.95 4.11 -5.33
CA TRP A 474 20.66 4.25 -4.64
C TRP A 474 20.07 5.65 -4.71
N GLU A 475 20.94 6.66 -4.72
CA GLU A 475 20.54 8.06 -4.78
C GLU A 475 19.94 8.41 -6.14
N GLN A 476 19.01 9.34 -6.12
CA GLN A 476 18.58 10.05 -7.31
C GLN A 476 19.83 10.74 -7.87
N THR A 477 20.25 10.39 -9.08
CA THR A 477 21.13 11.29 -9.83
C THR A 477 20.30 12.52 -10.09
N VAL A 478 20.36 13.50 -9.18
CA VAL A 478 20.00 14.87 -9.50
C VAL A 478 20.99 15.21 -10.61
N LEU A 479 20.54 15.07 -11.86
CA LEU A 479 21.25 15.69 -12.95
C LEU A 479 21.34 17.14 -12.52
N GLU A 480 22.56 17.62 -12.23
CA GLU A 480 22.83 19.04 -12.06
C GLU A 480 22.35 19.73 -13.33
N GLU A 481 21.08 20.10 -13.38
CA GLU A 481 20.58 21.08 -14.32
C GLU A 481 21.12 22.42 -13.83
N GLY A 482 22.41 22.64 -14.08
CA GLY A 482 22.98 23.98 -14.05
C GLY A 482 22.02 24.90 -14.81
N PRO A 483 21.75 26.11 -14.32
CA PRO A 483 20.54 26.87 -14.63
C PRO A 483 20.42 27.10 -16.13
N LYS A 484 19.68 26.22 -16.83
CA LYS A 484 19.31 26.44 -18.21
C LYS A 484 18.18 27.45 -18.15
N LYS A 485 18.54 28.71 -18.36
CA LYS A 485 17.60 29.78 -18.68
C LYS A 485 16.64 29.28 -19.77
N VAL A 486 15.45 28.85 -19.38
CA VAL A 486 14.35 28.57 -20.30
C VAL A 486 13.98 29.93 -20.88
N LYS A 487 14.56 30.25 -22.04
CA LYS A 487 14.09 31.36 -22.85
C LYS A 487 12.67 31.00 -23.28
N LYS A 488 11.66 31.65 -22.67
CA LYS A 488 10.30 31.73 -23.20
C LYS A 488 10.37 32.15 -24.67
N LYS A 489 10.36 31.19 -25.60
CA LYS A 489 10.15 31.47 -27.02
C LYS A 489 8.66 31.69 -27.21
N LYS A 490 8.29 32.97 -27.41
CA LYS A 490 7.00 33.36 -27.97
C LYS A 490 6.71 32.55 -29.22
N GLY A 491 5.43 32.20 -29.38
CA GLY A 491 4.87 31.34 -30.42
C GLY A 491 5.60 31.43 -31.76
N SER A 492 6.14 30.29 -32.17
CA SER A 492 6.70 30.06 -33.48
C SER A 492 5.93 28.88 -34.07
N ARG A 493 5.33 29.11 -35.24
CA ARG A 493 4.58 28.13 -36.03
C ARG A 493 5.32 26.79 -36.07
N LEU A 494 4.56 25.72 -35.86
CA LEU A 494 4.97 24.33 -36.06
C LEU A 494 5.79 24.21 -37.34
N ASN A 495 7.06 23.83 -37.22
CA ASN A 495 7.85 23.43 -38.36
C ASN A 495 7.43 21.99 -38.70
N PRO A 496 6.78 21.72 -39.84
CA PRO A 496 6.30 20.38 -40.18
C PRO A 496 7.42 19.34 -40.35
N ASP A 497 8.68 19.79 -40.39
CA ASP A 497 9.88 18.96 -40.53
C ASP A 497 10.65 18.76 -39.21
N TYR A 498 10.07 19.10 -38.05
CA TYR A 498 10.71 18.78 -36.76
C TYR A 498 10.61 17.28 -36.49
N VAL A 499 11.71 16.57 -36.74
CA VAL A 499 11.94 15.20 -36.29
C VAL A 499 12.72 15.29 -34.98
N PRO A 500 12.17 14.86 -33.83
CA PRO A 500 12.93 14.73 -32.59
C PRO A 500 14.18 13.87 -32.83
N GLU A 501 15.34 14.29 -32.32
CA GLU A 501 16.60 13.54 -32.47
C GLU A 501 16.56 12.17 -31.78
N GLU A 502 15.64 11.97 -30.82
CA GLU A 502 15.30 10.67 -30.24
C GLU A 502 13.77 10.48 -30.18
N PRO A 503 13.24 9.27 -30.41
CA PRO A 503 11.81 9.01 -30.26
C PRO A 503 11.42 9.23 -28.80
N VAL A 504 10.43 10.11 -28.56
CA VAL A 504 9.84 10.28 -27.22
C VAL A 504 9.34 8.91 -26.77
N LYS A 505 9.96 8.33 -25.74
CA LYS A 505 9.49 7.08 -25.15
C LYS A 505 8.07 7.33 -24.64
N ARG A 506 7.16 6.44 -25.02
CA ARG A 506 5.74 6.58 -24.71
C ARG A 506 5.45 6.52 -23.21
N PHE A 507 6.27 5.74 -22.49
CA PHE A 507 6.29 5.66 -21.04
C PHE A 507 7.63 6.25 -20.59
N ASN A 508 7.58 7.36 -19.86
CA ASN A 508 8.79 8.02 -19.39
C ASN A 508 9.23 7.42 -18.06
N ASP A 509 10.33 6.65 -18.07
CA ASP A 509 10.97 6.07 -16.89
C ASP A 509 12.37 6.66 -16.64
N SER A 510 12.68 7.86 -17.16
CA SER A 510 14.00 8.48 -17.02
C SER A 510 14.42 8.72 -15.57
N GLU A 511 13.45 8.86 -14.67
CA GLU A 511 13.64 9.15 -13.24
C GLU A 511 13.49 7.89 -12.37
N ARG A 512 13.49 6.70 -12.98
CA ARG A 512 13.30 5.44 -12.25
C ARG A 512 14.39 5.23 -11.20
N GLN A 513 13.94 5.10 -9.96
CA GLN A 513 14.77 4.75 -8.81
C GLN A 513 14.71 3.24 -8.55
N VAL A 514 15.74 2.72 -7.87
CA VAL A 514 15.83 1.30 -7.51
C VAL A 514 15.13 0.96 -6.17
N GLY A 515 14.54 1.98 -5.52
CA GLY A 515 13.86 1.84 -4.24
C GLY A 515 14.81 1.64 -3.06
N GLY A 516 14.30 1.07 -1.97
CA GLY A 516 15.05 0.86 -0.73
C GLY A 516 15.21 2.09 0.15
N HIS A 517 14.69 3.26 -0.23
CA HIS A 517 14.67 4.45 0.62
C HIS A 517 13.57 4.35 1.69
N GLU A 518 13.90 4.78 2.89
CA GLU A 518 12.99 4.81 4.05
C GLU A 518 12.26 6.14 4.04
N ILE A 519 10.94 6.10 3.99
CA ILE A 519 10.10 7.28 3.83
C ILE A 519 9.31 7.52 5.11
N TYR A 520 9.28 8.77 5.54
CA TYR A 520 8.39 9.29 6.57
C TYR A 520 7.43 10.27 5.91
N MET A 521 6.15 10.14 6.22
CA MET A 521 5.09 10.97 5.64
C MET A 521 4.02 11.28 6.67
N ALA A 522 3.39 12.44 6.56
CA ALA A 522 2.24 12.77 7.37
C ALA A 522 1.06 11.87 6.96
N ALA A 523 0.30 11.39 7.94
CA ALA A 523 -1.02 10.85 7.69
C ALA A 523 -1.93 12.03 7.27
N GLU A 524 -2.36 12.07 6.02
CA GLU A 524 -3.30 13.09 5.56
C GLU A 524 -4.69 12.89 6.18
N ASP A 525 -5.42 14.00 6.37
CA ASP A 525 -6.83 13.99 6.76
C ASP A 525 -7.67 13.15 5.78
N ASP A 526 -8.71 12.47 6.29
CA ASP A 526 -9.63 11.52 5.64
C ASP A 526 -10.26 11.97 4.28
N ASP A 527 -9.48 12.28 3.24
CA ASP A 527 -9.96 12.36 1.86
C ASP A 527 -9.95 10.94 1.26
N PRO A 528 -11.11 10.29 1.08
CA PRO A 528 -11.20 8.94 0.52
C PRO A 528 -10.77 8.86 -0.96
N THR A 529 -10.45 10.00 -1.59
CA THR A 529 -9.95 10.07 -2.97
C THR A 529 -8.44 10.19 -3.06
N ASN A 530 -7.75 10.52 -1.96
CA ASN A 530 -6.29 10.51 -1.91
C ASN A 530 -5.81 9.19 -1.28
N ASP A 531 -4.89 8.50 -1.95
CA ASP A 531 -4.25 7.32 -1.37
C ASP A 531 -3.07 7.85 -0.55
N PRO A 532 -3.13 7.78 0.81
CA PRO A 532 -2.18 8.45 1.69
C PRO A 532 -0.77 7.90 1.58
N ALA A 533 -0.53 6.88 0.74
CA ALA A 533 0.79 6.35 0.44
C ALA A 533 1.38 6.83 -0.90
N ILE A 534 0.69 7.71 -1.65
CA ILE A 534 1.25 8.35 -2.85
C ILE A 534 2.23 9.44 -2.42
N TYR A 535 3.51 9.27 -2.75
CA TYR A 535 4.57 10.26 -2.46
C TYR A 535 5.34 10.74 -3.69
N GLN A 536 4.95 10.23 -4.89
CA GLN A 536 5.45 10.68 -6.18
C GLN A 536 4.30 10.72 -7.19
N ALA A 537 3.47 11.77 -7.11
CA ALA A 537 2.57 12.13 -8.19
C ALA A 537 3.20 13.29 -8.99
N GLN A 538 3.37 13.14 -10.31
CA GLN A 538 3.98 14.19 -11.16
C GLN A 538 3.14 15.48 -11.28
N GLN A 539 2.19 15.76 -10.37
CA GLN A 539 1.24 16.87 -10.52
C GLN A 539 0.92 17.70 -9.26
N ASP A 540 1.31 17.32 -8.04
CA ASP A 540 0.99 18.10 -6.84
C ASP A 540 2.24 18.42 -6.01
N ASP A 541 2.33 19.66 -5.52
CA ASP A 541 3.50 20.21 -4.79
C ASP A 541 3.48 19.84 -3.28
N ASP A 542 2.58 18.96 -2.83
CA ASP A 542 2.36 18.64 -1.41
C ASP A 542 2.02 17.13 -1.23
N ASP A 543 2.99 16.26 -1.55
CA ASP A 543 2.86 14.78 -1.56
C ASP A 543 2.91 14.16 -0.13
N GLY A 544 2.67 14.93 0.93
CA GLY A 544 2.69 14.49 2.34
C GLY A 544 4.03 13.95 2.88
N MET A 545 5.07 13.83 2.05
CA MET A 545 6.38 13.31 2.41
C MET A 545 7.14 14.29 3.30
N LEU A 546 7.49 13.87 4.51
CA LEU A 546 8.31 14.66 5.44
C LEU A 546 9.79 14.59 5.04
N PHE A 547 10.33 13.38 4.92
CA PHE A 547 11.70 13.14 4.44
C PHE A 547 11.91 11.69 3.99
N ALA A 548 13.00 11.48 3.24
CA ALA A 548 13.40 10.16 2.75
C ALA A 548 14.89 9.88 3.00
N ASN A 549 15.19 8.72 3.60
CA ASN A 549 16.53 8.24 3.86
C ASN A 549 16.94 7.17 2.84
N TYR A 550 17.82 7.55 1.92
CA TYR A 550 18.36 6.64 0.91
C TYR A 550 19.34 5.62 1.52
N PRO A 551 19.41 4.38 0.98
CA PRO A 551 20.46 3.44 1.34
C PRO A 551 21.83 4.04 1.10
N SER A 552 22.68 3.93 2.12
CA SER A 552 24.01 4.52 2.15
C SER A 552 24.91 3.68 3.04
N TRP A 553 26.20 4.02 3.05
CA TRP A 553 27.17 3.36 3.91
C TRP A 553 27.46 4.20 5.15
N ASN A 554 27.38 3.56 6.32
CA ASN A 554 27.81 4.11 7.61
C ASN A 554 27.17 5.48 7.92
N THR A 555 25.85 5.55 7.80
CA THR A 555 25.05 6.76 8.10
C THR A 555 24.00 6.39 9.13
N LEU A 556 24.03 7.05 10.30
CA LEU A 556 23.05 6.88 11.36
C LEU A 556 22.00 8.00 11.25
N ASN A 557 20.76 7.62 10.99
CA ASN A 557 19.63 8.54 11.06
C ASN A 557 18.95 8.40 12.42
N VAL A 558 18.50 9.51 12.99
CA VAL A 558 17.77 9.58 14.25
C VAL A 558 16.58 10.50 14.03
N ALA A 559 15.37 10.04 14.32
CA ALA A 559 14.12 10.78 14.07
C ALA A 559 13.16 10.61 15.26
N LEU A 560 12.49 11.68 15.68
CA LEU A 560 11.32 11.59 16.56
C LEU A 560 10.08 11.37 15.72
N ARG A 561 9.22 10.44 16.12
CA ARG A 561 8.02 10.07 15.39
C ARG A 561 6.82 10.02 16.32
N ASP A 562 5.73 10.65 15.92
CA ASP A 562 4.45 10.63 16.62
C ASP A 562 3.41 9.73 15.90
N GLU A 563 2.20 9.67 16.44
CA GLU A 563 1.08 8.88 15.91
C GLU A 563 0.57 9.36 14.54
N GLY A 564 0.83 10.62 14.17
CA GLY A 564 0.44 11.23 12.91
C GLY A 564 1.40 10.95 11.75
N VAL A 565 2.53 10.28 11.99
CA VAL A 565 3.53 10.00 10.95
C VAL A 565 3.50 8.53 10.54
N LEU A 566 3.31 8.29 9.24
CA LEU A 566 3.47 6.98 8.61
C LEU A 566 4.92 6.76 8.16
N LYS A 567 5.35 5.51 8.19
CA LYS A 567 6.69 5.09 7.77
C LYS A 567 6.65 3.83 6.93
N PHE A 568 7.51 3.78 5.91
CA PHE A 568 7.78 2.54 5.18
C PHE A 568 9.14 2.47 4.50
N MET A 569 9.48 1.26 4.05
CA MET A 569 10.63 0.95 3.23
C MET A 569 10.18 0.62 1.81
N LYS A 570 10.50 1.50 0.85
CA LYS A 570 10.16 1.26 -0.55
C LYS A 570 10.80 -0.04 -1.05
N TYR A 571 10.02 -0.82 -1.81
CA TYR A 571 10.47 -2.05 -2.46
C TYR A 571 11.82 -1.91 -3.16
N VAL A 572 12.75 -2.82 -2.86
CA VAL A 572 14.07 -2.86 -3.50
C VAL A 572 13.95 -3.57 -4.85
N SER A 573 14.10 -2.83 -5.94
CA SER A 573 14.08 -3.37 -7.31
C SER A 573 15.20 -4.37 -7.55
N ALA A 574 14.94 -5.41 -8.34
CA ALA A 574 15.94 -6.37 -8.82
C ALA A 574 17.08 -5.71 -9.61
N SER A 575 16.87 -4.49 -10.11
CA SER A 575 17.91 -3.68 -10.77
C SER A 575 18.94 -3.09 -9.81
N ALA A 576 18.70 -3.12 -8.49
CA ALA A 576 19.67 -2.71 -7.48
C ALA A 576 20.98 -3.51 -7.57
N LYS A 577 22.12 -2.85 -7.30
CA LYS A 577 23.44 -3.48 -7.38
C LYS A 577 23.71 -4.46 -6.25
N GLY A 578 23.00 -4.33 -5.13
CA GLY A 578 23.06 -5.22 -3.96
C GLY A 578 21.78 -5.09 -3.13
N ASP A 579 21.73 -5.80 -2.01
CA ASP A 579 20.66 -5.67 -1.03
C ASP A 579 20.86 -4.42 -0.16
N ARG A 580 19.79 -3.92 0.45
CA ARG A 580 19.89 -2.91 1.51
C ARG A 580 20.10 -3.60 2.86
N TRP A 581 20.98 -3.04 3.68
CA TRP A 581 21.28 -3.50 5.02
C TRP A 581 21.19 -2.35 6.02
N ASP A 582 20.56 -2.59 7.16
CA ASP A 582 20.54 -1.62 8.25
C ASP A 582 20.41 -2.29 9.63
N ILE A 583 20.68 -1.50 10.67
CA ILE A 583 20.25 -1.79 12.04
C ILE A 583 19.32 -0.67 12.45
N VAL A 584 18.12 -1.02 12.87
CA VAL A 584 17.13 -0.09 13.39
C VAL A 584 16.95 -0.27 14.89
N GLY A 585 16.62 0.81 15.56
CA GLY A 585 16.23 0.83 16.97
C GLY A 585 15.03 1.75 17.15
N GLU A 586 14.10 1.31 17.97
CA GLU A 586 12.90 2.04 18.36
C GLU A 586 12.98 2.23 19.86
N PHE A 587 12.84 3.46 20.35
CA PHE A 587 12.98 3.79 21.77
C PHE A 587 11.74 4.54 22.27
N GLY A 588 11.16 4.05 23.36
CA GLY A 588 10.09 4.76 24.05
C GLY A 588 10.68 5.96 24.79
N VAL A 589 9.98 7.09 24.72
CA VAL A 589 10.42 8.37 25.29
C VAL A 589 9.51 8.72 26.47
N GLU A 590 10.09 9.18 27.58
CA GLU A 590 9.31 9.69 28.71
C GLU A 590 8.60 11.00 28.32
N GLU A 591 7.35 11.17 28.75
CA GLU A 591 6.67 12.47 28.63
C GLU A 591 7.48 13.52 29.40
N GLY A 592 7.97 14.53 28.69
CA GLY A 592 8.51 15.72 29.36
C GLY A 592 7.36 16.46 30.03
N ASP A 593 7.55 16.92 31.27
CA ASP A 593 6.70 17.95 31.85
C ASP A 593 6.77 19.16 30.89
N SER A 594 5.76 19.34 30.03
CA SER A 594 5.59 20.62 29.35
C SER A 594 5.31 21.62 30.46
N SER A 595 6.35 22.33 30.87
CA SER A 595 6.18 23.61 31.52
C SER A 595 5.57 24.50 30.44
N ASP A 596 4.24 24.48 30.38
CA ASP A 596 3.48 25.65 29.99
C ASP A 596 3.98 26.75 30.92
N ASP A 597 4.97 27.51 30.45
CA ASP A 597 5.25 28.84 30.95
C ASP A 597 3.98 29.65 30.66
N GLU A 598 3.00 29.52 31.56
CA GLU A 598 1.97 30.54 31.74
C GLU A 598 2.72 31.84 31.99
N ASP A 599 2.71 32.72 30.99
CA ASP A 599 3.19 34.09 31.06
C ASP A 599 2.50 34.82 32.24
N GLU A 600 3.07 34.70 33.46
CA GLU A 600 2.87 35.67 34.53
C GLU A 600 3.58 36.97 34.12
N GLU A 601 2.91 37.75 33.26
CA GLU A 601 3.19 39.17 33.04
C GLU A 601 3.02 39.92 34.37
N GLY A 602 4.12 40.00 35.10
CA GLY A 602 4.24 40.74 36.35
C GLY A 602 4.07 42.24 36.14
N THR A 603 2.87 42.76 36.40
CA THR A 603 2.67 44.20 36.59
C THR A 603 3.43 44.71 37.83
N LYS A 604 4.51 45.45 37.61
CA LYS A 604 5.08 46.41 38.58
C LYS A 604 4.97 47.84 38.07
N GLY A 605 3.91 48.50 38.53
CA GLY A 605 3.92 49.81 39.19
C GLY A 605 4.40 51.06 38.42
N ALA A 606 3.48 51.99 38.19
CA ALA A 606 3.73 53.42 38.39
C ALA A 606 2.41 54.17 38.63
N ASP A 607 2.30 54.77 39.81
CA ASP A 607 1.23 55.66 40.23
C ASP A 607 1.19 56.97 39.41
N GLY A 608 0.00 57.52 39.18
CA GLY A 608 -0.15 58.87 38.61
C GLY A 608 -1.60 59.30 38.38
N GLU A 609 -2.11 60.14 39.28
CA GLU A 609 -3.45 60.75 39.35
C GLU A 609 -3.87 61.59 38.13
N GLY A 610 -5.19 61.71 37.88
CA GLY A 610 -5.79 62.92 37.28
C GLY A 610 -7.05 62.70 36.42
N ASP A 611 -8.17 63.29 36.87
CA ASP A 611 -9.39 63.78 36.18
C ASP A 611 -9.82 63.13 34.84
N GLY A 612 -11.05 62.65 34.66
CA GLY A 612 -12.31 63.36 34.89
C GLY A 612 -12.89 63.78 33.53
N ASP A 613 -13.97 63.14 33.08
CA ASP A 613 -15.15 63.79 32.50
C ASP A 613 -16.15 62.76 31.94
N GLU A 614 -17.40 63.06 32.25
CA GLU A 614 -18.64 62.45 31.78
C GLU A 614 -18.93 62.86 30.34
N ASP A 615 -19.63 62.00 29.60
CA ASP A 615 -20.76 62.31 28.71
C ASP A 615 -20.97 61.09 27.78
N ASN A 616 -22.12 60.64 27.31
CA ASN A 616 -23.56 60.73 27.56
C ASN A 616 -24.16 60.17 26.24
N GLU A 617 -25.29 59.43 26.32
CA GLU A 617 -26.31 59.31 25.25
C GLU A 617 -25.90 58.57 23.95
N ASP A 618 -26.71 57.72 23.30
CA ASP A 618 -28.11 57.34 23.45
C ASP A 618 -28.41 56.22 22.43
N GLU A 619 -29.46 55.44 22.73
CA GLU A 619 -30.49 54.90 21.79
C GLU A 619 -30.01 53.92 20.68
N ASP A 620 -30.70 52.84 20.30
CA ASP A 620 -32.05 52.31 20.49
C ASP A 620 -32.02 50.96 19.73
N ASP A 621 -32.40 49.86 20.35
CA ASP A 621 -33.72 49.22 20.30
C ASP A 621 -33.84 48.12 19.23
N ASP A 622 -34.63 47.13 19.65
CA ASP A 622 -35.36 46.12 18.93
C ASP A 622 -34.58 44.89 18.40
N ASP A 623 -35.01 43.66 18.62
CA ASP A 623 -35.89 43.02 19.59
C ASP A 623 -35.95 41.54 19.14
N GLU A 624 -36.01 40.63 20.12
CA GLU A 624 -36.98 39.53 20.22
C GLU A 624 -37.20 38.60 18.98
N ASP A 625 -37.28 37.28 19.07
CA ASP A 625 -37.51 36.41 20.21
C ASP A 625 -37.38 34.94 19.75
N ASP A 626 -37.05 34.10 20.73
CA ASP A 626 -37.64 32.80 21.06
C ASP A 626 -37.85 31.71 19.99
N ASP A 627 -37.33 30.51 20.28
CA ASP A 627 -38.12 29.54 21.04
C ASP A 627 -37.24 28.33 21.42
N ASP A 628 -37.04 28.19 22.73
CA ASP A 628 -36.72 26.96 23.44
C ASP A 628 -37.85 25.94 23.25
N GLU A 629 -37.53 24.67 23.03
CA GLU A 629 -38.25 23.57 23.71
C GLU A 629 -37.29 22.42 24.03
N SER A 630 -37.04 22.28 25.33
CA SER A 630 -36.60 21.09 26.04
C SER A 630 -37.63 19.96 25.96
N ASP A 631 -37.17 18.71 25.88
CA ASP A 631 -37.87 17.62 26.58
C ASP A 631 -36.90 16.48 26.92
N GLU A 632 -36.74 16.25 28.23
CA GLU A 632 -36.15 15.05 28.81
C GLU A 632 -37.20 13.94 28.89
N SER A 633 -36.80 12.68 28.71
CA SER A 633 -37.42 11.56 29.46
C SER A 633 -36.54 10.32 29.47
N ASP A 634 -36.03 10.07 30.67
CA ASP A 634 -36.14 8.86 31.49
C ASP A 634 -35.79 7.45 30.96
N GLU A 635 -35.11 6.78 31.89
CA GLU A 635 -34.57 5.44 31.96
C GLU A 635 -35.60 4.30 31.86
N SER A 636 -35.12 3.11 31.46
CA SER A 636 -35.47 1.85 32.14
C SER A 636 -34.49 0.73 31.81
N ASP A 637 -33.78 0.27 32.86
CA ASP A 637 -33.22 -1.08 33.03
C ASP A 637 -34.23 -2.18 32.73
N GLU A 638 -33.80 -3.34 32.22
CA GLU A 638 -34.10 -4.67 32.77
C GLU A 638 -33.10 -5.72 32.27
N SER A 639 -32.85 -6.69 33.14
CA SER A 639 -31.77 -7.67 33.17
C SER A 639 -32.12 -9.04 32.54
N ASP A 640 -31.06 -9.86 32.46
CA ASP A 640 -31.01 -11.28 32.86
C ASP A 640 -31.07 -12.46 31.85
N GLU A 641 -30.15 -13.38 32.16
CA GLU A 641 -30.14 -14.84 31.98
C GLU A 641 -29.84 -15.42 30.58
N SER A 642 -28.62 -15.92 30.32
CA SER A 642 -28.05 -17.23 30.68
C SER A 642 -28.59 -18.41 29.85
N ASP A 643 -27.73 -19.06 29.07
CA ASP A 643 -27.74 -20.53 28.99
C ASP A 643 -26.41 -21.08 28.48
N GLU A 644 -25.90 -22.06 29.23
CA GLU A 644 -24.73 -22.89 28.96
C GLU A 644 -25.08 -23.99 27.93
N SER A 645 -24.07 -24.54 27.26
CA SER A 645 -23.70 -25.98 27.30
C SER A 645 -23.13 -26.57 26.01
N ASP A 646 -22.23 -27.53 26.26
CA ASP A 646 -21.83 -28.70 25.46
C ASP A 646 -20.72 -28.59 24.40
N GLU A 647 -19.51 -28.78 24.94
CA GLU A 647 -18.52 -29.80 24.57
C GLU A 647 -18.95 -30.88 23.55
N SER A 648 -18.11 -31.11 22.54
CA SER A 648 -17.75 -32.48 22.14
C SER A 648 -16.37 -32.50 21.48
N GLU A 649 -15.42 -33.10 22.20
CA GLU A 649 -14.16 -33.63 21.69
C GLU A 649 -14.42 -34.66 20.59
N ASP A 650 -13.61 -34.67 19.54
CA ASP A 650 -13.26 -35.92 18.87
C ASP A 650 -11.86 -35.82 18.26
N SER A 651 -10.94 -36.54 18.92
CA SER A 651 -9.59 -36.82 18.46
C SER A 651 -9.62 -37.76 17.26
N TYR A 652 -8.85 -37.46 16.21
CA TYR A 652 -8.39 -38.53 15.33
C TYR A 652 -6.95 -38.29 14.87
N ASP A 653 -6.10 -39.21 15.28
CA ASP A 653 -4.72 -39.38 14.89
C ASP A 653 -4.65 -40.10 13.53
N GLY A 654 -3.64 -39.77 12.73
CA GLY A 654 -3.54 -40.36 11.41
C GLY A 654 -2.31 -39.93 10.65
N LYS A 655 -1.13 -40.28 11.16
CA LYS A 655 0.08 -40.37 10.36
C LYS A 655 -0.14 -41.41 9.25
N PHE A 656 0.08 -41.04 8.00
CA PHE A 656 0.55 -41.98 7.00
C PHE A 656 1.52 -41.31 6.04
N ASP A 657 2.62 -42.03 5.84
CA ASP A 657 3.81 -41.71 5.09
C ASP A 657 3.58 -41.61 3.56
N ASP A 658 4.58 -41.00 2.92
CA ASP A 658 5.13 -41.27 1.59
C ASP A 658 4.19 -41.27 0.38
N GLU A 659 4.40 -40.32 -0.54
CA GLU A 659 4.54 -40.53 -1.99
C GLU A 659 4.70 -39.15 -2.73
N PRO A 660 5.06 -39.09 -4.03
CA PRO A 660 6.37 -39.39 -4.60
C PRO A 660 6.91 -38.21 -5.45
N GLU A 661 8.16 -38.33 -5.91
CA GLU A 661 8.78 -37.45 -6.90
C GLU A 661 7.90 -37.27 -8.16
N TRP A 662 7.48 -36.03 -8.43
CA TRP A 662 6.81 -35.70 -9.69
C TRP A 662 7.84 -35.23 -10.74
N GLN A 663 8.13 -36.11 -11.69
CA GLN A 663 8.87 -35.82 -12.91
C GLN A 663 7.95 -35.24 -13.99
N GLY A 664 8.18 -33.96 -14.31
CA GLY A 664 8.23 -33.38 -15.65
C GLY A 664 7.06 -33.57 -16.63
N CYS A 665 6.59 -32.44 -17.18
CA CYS A 665 6.27 -32.32 -18.61
C CYS A 665 6.46 -30.86 -19.10
N SER A 666 7.32 -30.71 -20.09
CA SER A 666 7.34 -29.65 -21.10
C SER A 666 7.90 -30.26 -22.38
N PRO A 667 7.62 -29.72 -23.57
CA PRO A 667 6.52 -28.83 -23.97
C PRO A 667 5.33 -29.57 -24.60
#